data_AF-A0A1V4EI86-F1
#
_entry.id   AF-A0A1V4EI86-F1
#
_cell.length_a   1.000
_cell.length_b   1.000
_cell.length_c   1.000
_cell.angle_alpha   90.00
_cell.angle_beta   90.00
_cell.angle_gamma   90.00
#
_symmetry.space_group_name_H-M   'P 1'
#
loop_
_entity.id
_entity.type
_entity.pdbx_description
1 polymer ?
#
loop_
_entity_poly.entity_id
_entity_poly.type
_entity_poly.pdbx_seq_one_letter_code
_entity_poly.pdbx_strand_id
1 'polypeptide(L)'
;MLSIVVATAMVVSLAPVTPARAAARDLTITLNASDLGVTPSVLRDMVPEMQAEIREHGGLGDTLKEAVADSPTPVSPTVDTSVWPNFGGTVNVTPDGAGLVLTIPAAEITTSSFWQQVATTAIAWVVGYGLRMLCIASFTASGVLAATIPLICTPLQTTVTGIMAALVSHAFAGDLGSPEATRDIIIAGILGLAGGYIWERYLSPWAKANLADAIKRAGTWIRSQVPWVDSWFGGVVAQRVEQLGWRFQELEDLIAEETAAWAGVSSNLQRNLRIMALGDSITYGAGSSNGGGYRPALSTMLREDGATVTFVGSQHSGPAPDAHEGHSGWTISQIAGITDSAMATYRPNVVLLHIGTNDMNNNDNPDGAPARLGGLIDQIFRADPNVTLLVSTIVPSNWGPTQERILRFNKAIRSEIGARWVAGKHVYMVNMNPVTLTDLADLLHPNDSGYLKMAALFYRGLVDVGRAGWIAASDGGTPAGGPVRGWFPQNTIASGTFGGATGRVVYADIDGDHKADYLQVNSNGSVQAWLNGGPNPKEPTGSDWYWWPQGTIAGGVGAPGGNIRFTDLNGDGKADYVKVNDDSSVQAWLNGGPNPKEPTGSDWLWWPQGTIASGVGAPGSRIRFAPLFGTRSADYILMGDDSSVQVWQNGGPKPSGGDWYWFPGGQIASGVGVDGTRIQFADLNADGRADYLDVDPQTGSTRAWINFG
;
A
#
# COMPACT_ATOMS: atom_id res chain seq x y z
N MET A 1 2.19 34.40 -20.21
CA MET A 1 1.68 33.25 -20.99
C MET A 1 0.48 32.59 -20.32
N LEU A 2 0.61 32.03 -19.10
CA LEU A 2 -0.48 31.33 -18.40
C LEU A 2 -1.81 32.10 -18.30
N SER A 3 -1.80 33.40 -17.99
CA SER A 3 -3.01 34.23 -17.92
C SER A 3 -3.75 34.37 -19.27
N ILE A 4 -3.02 34.33 -20.38
CA ILE A 4 -3.59 34.43 -21.74
C ILE A 4 -4.01 33.04 -22.24
N VAL A 5 -3.32 31.97 -21.83
CA VAL A 5 -3.77 30.58 -22.04
C VAL A 5 -5.08 30.31 -21.31
N VAL A 6 -5.24 30.80 -20.08
CA VAL A 6 -6.51 30.77 -19.32
C VAL A 6 -7.60 31.57 -20.05
N ALA A 7 -7.29 32.80 -20.51
CA ALA A 7 -8.25 33.58 -21.30
C ALA A 7 -8.63 32.89 -22.63
N THR A 8 -7.68 32.22 -23.28
CA THR A 8 -7.92 31.47 -24.51
C THR A 8 -8.78 30.22 -24.24
N ALA A 9 -8.51 29.49 -23.15
CA ALA A 9 -9.34 28.38 -22.68
C ALA A 9 -10.79 28.81 -22.35
N MET A 10 -10.95 29.97 -21.71
CA MET A 10 -12.24 30.60 -21.42
C MET A 10 -13.03 30.92 -22.70
N VAL A 11 -12.34 31.38 -23.74
CA VAL A 11 -12.94 31.79 -25.01
C VAL A 11 -13.34 30.59 -25.85
N VAL A 12 -12.48 29.57 -25.88
CA VAL A 12 -12.77 28.29 -26.53
C VAL A 12 -14.09 27.73 -25.96
N SER A 13 -14.33 27.84 -24.65
CA SER A 13 -15.54 27.35 -23.95
C SER A 13 -16.88 28.02 -24.33
N LEU A 14 -16.88 28.99 -25.26
CA LEU A 14 -18.06 29.72 -25.73
C LEU A 14 -18.58 29.19 -27.07
N ALA A 15 -18.57 27.88 -27.27
CA ALA A 15 -19.37 27.22 -28.31
C ALA A 15 -20.78 26.90 -27.74
N PRO A 16 -21.87 27.09 -28.49
CA PRO A 16 -23.22 26.93 -27.95
C PRO A 16 -23.44 25.50 -27.43
N VAL A 17 -23.91 25.39 -26.18
CA VAL A 17 -24.24 24.10 -25.50
C VAL A 17 -25.56 23.50 -26.01
N THR A 18 -26.11 24.00 -27.12
CA THR A 18 -27.33 23.45 -27.70
C THR A 18 -27.04 22.07 -28.29
N PRO A 19 -27.79 21.01 -27.92
CA PRO A 19 -27.65 19.73 -28.57
C PRO A 19 -28.11 19.83 -30.04
N ALA A 20 -27.38 19.16 -30.91
CA ALA A 20 -27.68 18.86 -32.32
C ALA A 20 -27.39 19.93 -33.40
N ARG A 21 -26.11 20.18 -33.71
CA ARG A 21 -25.48 20.11 -35.07
C ARG A 21 -24.10 20.79 -35.08
N ALA A 22 -23.24 20.38 -36.01
CA ALA A 22 -22.00 21.10 -36.34
C ALA A 22 -22.29 22.59 -36.62
N ALA A 23 -21.42 23.48 -36.17
CA ALA A 23 -21.60 24.91 -36.37
C ALA A 23 -21.65 25.26 -37.87
N ALA A 24 -22.54 26.17 -38.27
CA ALA A 24 -22.70 26.55 -39.69
C ALA A 24 -21.61 27.53 -40.19
N ARG A 25 -20.80 28.08 -39.27
CA ARG A 25 -19.72 29.05 -39.53
C ARG A 25 -18.64 28.91 -38.46
N ASP A 26 -17.43 29.35 -38.79
CA ASP A 26 -16.32 29.41 -37.85
C ASP A 26 -16.69 30.28 -36.65
N LEU A 27 -16.28 29.85 -35.46
CA LEU A 27 -16.46 30.62 -34.25
C LEU A 27 -15.30 31.59 -34.11
N THR A 28 -15.58 32.87 -34.32
CA THR A 28 -14.61 33.95 -34.12
C THR A 28 -14.97 34.73 -32.86
N ILE A 29 -14.01 34.88 -31.95
CA ILE A 29 -14.21 35.59 -30.68
C ILE A 29 -13.11 36.63 -30.49
N THR A 30 -13.52 37.85 -30.13
CA THR A 30 -12.62 38.99 -29.96
C THR A 30 -12.61 39.44 -28.50
N LEU A 31 -11.41 39.61 -27.92
CA LEU A 31 -11.18 40.10 -26.56
C LEU A 31 -10.34 41.38 -26.61
N ASN A 32 -10.77 42.44 -25.93
CA ASN A 32 -9.94 43.66 -25.87
C ASN A 32 -8.84 43.51 -24.82
N ALA A 33 -7.72 44.19 -25.02
CA ALA A 33 -6.59 44.22 -24.07
C ALA A 33 -7.01 44.70 -22.67
N SER A 34 -7.93 45.66 -22.61
CA SER A 34 -8.53 46.17 -21.37
C SER A 34 -9.25 45.08 -20.58
N ASP A 35 -9.94 44.19 -21.27
CA ASP A 35 -10.75 43.11 -20.66
C ASP A 35 -9.84 42.02 -20.07
N LEU A 36 -8.60 41.96 -20.54
CA LEU A 36 -7.55 41.04 -20.12
C LEU A 36 -6.59 41.65 -19.09
N GLY A 37 -6.79 42.92 -18.71
CA GLY A 37 -5.90 43.63 -17.78
C GLY A 37 -4.48 43.83 -18.31
N VAL A 38 -4.27 43.78 -19.63
CA VAL A 38 -2.97 43.95 -20.29
C VAL A 38 -2.99 45.13 -21.24
N THR A 39 -1.82 45.68 -21.58
CA THR A 39 -1.75 46.77 -22.57
C THR A 39 -1.83 46.20 -24.00
N PRO A 40 -2.37 46.95 -24.97
CA PRO A 40 -2.36 46.54 -26.38
C PRO A 40 -0.97 46.19 -26.93
N SER A 41 0.10 46.76 -26.37
CA SER A 41 1.48 46.40 -26.72
C SER A 41 1.83 44.97 -26.31
N VAL A 42 1.41 44.53 -25.11
CA VAL A 42 1.65 43.18 -24.61
C VAL A 42 0.96 42.13 -25.49
N LEU A 43 -0.25 42.41 -25.99
CA LEU A 43 -0.93 41.50 -26.92
C LEU A 43 -0.20 41.35 -28.26
N ARG A 44 0.37 42.45 -28.79
CA ARG A 44 1.09 42.42 -30.08
C ARG A 44 2.38 41.60 -30.03
N ASP A 45 3.04 41.57 -28.87
CA ASP A 45 4.27 40.80 -28.69
C ASP A 45 3.97 39.32 -28.42
N MET A 46 2.92 39.01 -27.64
CA MET A 46 2.65 37.65 -27.17
C MET A 46 1.83 36.78 -28.14
N VAL A 47 0.89 37.35 -28.89
CA VAL A 47 0.00 36.58 -29.79
C VAL A 47 0.78 35.80 -30.86
N PRO A 48 1.81 36.36 -31.52
CA PRO A 48 2.64 35.61 -32.46
C PRO A 48 3.36 34.40 -31.81
N GLU A 49 3.83 34.53 -30.57
CA GLU A 49 4.47 33.44 -29.83
C GLU A 49 3.46 32.33 -29.50
N MET A 50 2.28 32.69 -29.02
CA MET A 50 1.21 31.72 -28.75
C MET A 50 0.77 30.98 -30.01
N GLN A 51 0.67 31.69 -31.14
CA GLN A 51 0.30 31.06 -32.41
C GLN A 51 1.40 30.13 -32.93
N ALA A 52 2.68 30.37 -32.57
CA ALA A 52 3.78 29.45 -32.86
C ALA A 52 3.71 28.20 -31.98
N GLU A 53 3.46 28.36 -30.68
CA GLU A 53 3.28 27.27 -29.71
C GLU A 53 2.09 26.36 -30.05
N ILE A 54 0.97 26.94 -30.48
CA ILE A 54 -0.21 26.19 -30.98
C ILE A 54 0.15 25.32 -32.19
N ARG A 55 1.03 25.81 -33.08
CA ARG A 55 1.48 25.04 -34.25
C ARG A 55 2.45 23.93 -33.85
N GLU A 56 3.32 24.19 -32.87
CA GLU A 56 4.31 23.24 -32.37
C GLU A 56 3.64 22.05 -31.67
N HIS A 57 2.61 22.29 -30.85
CA HIS A 57 1.86 21.25 -30.15
C HIS A 57 0.74 20.59 -30.98
N GLY A 58 0.70 20.83 -32.30
CA GLY A 58 -0.24 20.15 -33.20
C GLY A 58 -1.70 20.60 -33.12
N GLY A 59 -1.97 21.76 -32.49
CA GLY A 59 -3.30 22.35 -32.40
C GLY A 59 -3.58 22.96 -31.01
N LEU A 60 -4.56 23.87 -30.96
CA LEU A 60 -4.94 24.58 -29.74
C LEU A 60 -5.45 23.63 -28.65
N GLY A 61 -6.12 22.53 -29.04
CA GLY A 61 -6.60 21.54 -28.08
C GLY A 61 -5.50 20.83 -27.30
N ASP A 62 -4.41 20.45 -27.97
CA ASP A 62 -3.29 19.76 -27.33
C ASP A 62 -2.41 20.74 -26.53
N THR A 63 -2.22 21.97 -27.00
CA THR A 63 -1.61 23.05 -26.20
C THR A 63 -2.35 23.30 -24.87
N LEU A 64 -3.68 23.24 -24.89
CA LEU A 64 -4.50 23.40 -23.68
C LEU A 64 -4.39 22.21 -22.72
N LYS A 65 -4.29 20.97 -23.24
CA LYS A 65 -4.06 19.78 -22.40
C LYS A 65 -2.71 19.85 -21.69
N GLU A 66 -1.68 20.26 -22.42
CA GLU A 66 -0.32 20.40 -21.90
C GLU A 66 -0.24 21.52 -20.87
N ALA A 67 -0.86 22.68 -21.13
CA ALA A 67 -0.96 23.76 -20.15
C ALA A 67 -1.71 23.34 -18.87
N VAL A 68 -2.69 22.44 -18.96
CA VAL A 68 -3.38 21.85 -17.80
C VAL A 68 -2.49 20.81 -17.08
N ALA A 69 -1.72 20.02 -17.81
CA ALA A 69 -0.81 19.02 -17.27
C ALA A 69 0.40 19.65 -16.55
N ASP A 70 0.92 20.75 -17.09
CA ASP A 70 2.05 21.52 -16.56
C ASP A 70 1.66 22.50 -15.46
N SER A 71 0.36 22.56 -15.16
CA SER A 71 -0.16 23.42 -14.11
C SER A 71 0.35 23.00 -12.73
N PRO A 72 0.92 23.92 -11.93
CA PRO A 72 1.41 23.64 -10.58
C PRO A 72 0.28 23.40 -9.56
N THR A 73 -0.98 23.57 -9.96
CA THR A 73 -2.16 23.34 -9.11
C THR A 73 -3.14 22.40 -9.83
N PRO A 74 -3.51 21.25 -9.27
CA PRO A 74 -4.45 20.35 -9.93
C PRO A 74 -5.79 21.08 -10.17
N VAL A 75 -6.21 21.15 -11.42
CA VAL A 75 -7.64 21.31 -11.72
C VAL A 75 -8.34 20.09 -11.13
N SER A 76 -9.51 20.27 -10.52
CA SER A 76 -10.30 19.19 -9.90
C SER A 76 -10.14 17.82 -10.59
N PRO A 77 -9.99 16.71 -9.84
CA PRO A 77 -9.90 15.35 -10.40
C PRO A 77 -11.17 14.88 -11.14
N THR A 78 -12.18 15.75 -11.29
CA THR A 78 -13.34 15.57 -12.18
C THR A 78 -13.07 15.99 -13.63
N VAL A 79 -11.93 16.64 -13.91
CA VAL A 79 -11.54 17.08 -15.24
C VAL A 79 -10.62 16.02 -15.85
N ASP A 80 -11.16 15.24 -16.78
CA ASP A 80 -10.41 14.25 -17.52
C ASP A 80 -9.95 14.85 -18.86
N THR A 81 -8.71 15.34 -18.91
CA THR A 81 -8.16 15.92 -20.14
C THR A 81 -7.94 14.88 -21.24
N SER A 82 -8.02 13.58 -20.93
CA SER A 82 -7.90 12.51 -21.95
C SER A 82 -9.10 12.43 -22.87
N VAL A 83 -10.27 12.96 -22.46
CA VAL A 83 -11.47 13.02 -23.30
C VAL A 83 -11.55 14.30 -24.14
N TRP A 84 -10.56 15.19 -24.07
CA TRP A 84 -10.56 16.43 -24.83
C TRP A 84 -10.18 16.15 -26.30
N PRO A 85 -11.00 16.54 -27.29
CA PRO A 85 -10.65 16.37 -28.70
C PRO A 85 -9.44 17.24 -29.06
N ASN A 86 -8.63 16.80 -30.02
CA ASN A 86 -7.64 17.66 -30.64
C ASN A 86 -8.36 18.56 -31.67
N PHE A 87 -8.12 19.88 -31.62
CA PHE A 87 -8.69 20.88 -32.51
C PHE A 87 -7.66 21.98 -32.82
N GLY A 88 -7.71 22.55 -34.01
CA GLY A 88 -6.61 23.31 -34.63
C GLY A 88 -6.72 24.84 -34.52
N GLY A 89 -7.66 25.38 -33.73
CA GLY A 89 -7.99 26.81 -33.66
C GLY A 89 -6.81 27.79 -33.60
N THR A 90 -7.00 29.02 -34.09
CA THR A 90 -5.94 30.03 -34.23
C THR A 90 -6.17 31.25 -33.36
N VAL A 91 -5.09 31.86 -32.88
CA VAL A 91 -5.08 33.13 -32.14
C VAL A 91 -4.40 34.20 -32.99
N ASN A 92 -5.07 35.33 -33.19
CA ASN A 92 -4.60 36.50 -33.93
C ASN A 92 -4.81 37.79 -33.13
N VAL A 93 -4.23 38.90 -33.57
CA VAL A 93 -4.52 40.24 -33.02
C VAL A 93 -5.63 40.88 -33.86
N THR A 94 -6.49 41.70 -33.25
CA THR A 94 -7.47 42.51 -33.98
C THR A 94 -6.77 43.48 -34.95
N PRO A 95 -7.43 43.91 -36.03
CA PRO A 95 -6.84 44.82 -37.02
C PRO A 95 -6.34 46.16 -36.44
N ASP A 96 -6.96 46.63 -35.35
CA ASP A 96 -6.57 47.85 -34.63
C ASP A 96 -5.48 47.61 -33.56
N GLY A 97 -5.03 46.37 -33.39
CA GLY A 97 -4.00 46.00 -32.43
C GLY A 97 -4.44 46.08 -30.97
N ALA A 98 -5.74 46.30 -30.70
CA ALA A 98 -6.29 46.55 -29.37
C ALA A 98 -6.85 45.31 -28.69
N GLY A 99 -6.90 44.17 -29.39
CA GLY A 99 -7.48 42.94 -28.88
C GLY A 99 -6.91 41.68 -29.53
N LEU A 100 -7.33 40.54 -28.98
CA LEU A 100 -7.00 39.19 -29.43
C LEU A 100 -8.24 38.60 -30.13
N VAL A 101 -8.04 37.91 -31.24
CA VAL A 101 -9.07 37.22 -32.02
C VAL A 101 -8.77 35.73 -32.02
N LEU A 102 -9.61 34.93 -31.37
CA LEU A 102 -9.61 33.48 -31.50
C LEU A 102 -10.52 33.07 -32.66
N THR A 103 -10.09 32.10 -33.47
CA THR A 103 -10.93 31.46 -34.48
C THR A 103 -10.88 29.95 -34.35
N ILE A 104 -12.04 29.30 -34.21
CA ILE A 104 -12.19 27.84 -34.21
C ILE A 104 -12.96 27.43 -35.46
N PRO A 105 -12.43 26.50 -36.28
CA PRO A 105 -13.12 26.02 -37.47
C PRO A 105 -14.49 25.41 -37.14
N ALA A 106 -15.51 25.74 -37.93
CA ALA A 106 -16.89 25.30 -37.72
C ALA A 106 -17.05 23.77 -37.63
N ALA A 107 -16.22 23.06 -38.41
CA ALA A 107 -16.20 21.60 -38.50
C ALA A 107 -15.69 20.91 -37.23
N GLU A 108 -14.96 21.63 -36.37
CA GLU A 108 -14.37 21.12 -35.12
C GLU A 108 -15.27 21.36 -33.90
N ILE A 109 -16.37 22.11 -34.08
CA ILE A 109 -17.32 22.44 -33.02
C ILE A 109 -18.36 21.31 -32.92
N THR A 110 -18.14 20.39 -31.98
CA THR A 110 -19.01 19.23 -31.72
C THR A 110 -19.84 19.38 -30.43
N THR A 111 -20.94 18.61 -30.32
CA THR A 111 -21.78 18.56 -29.11
C THR A 111 -21.22 17.55 -28.12
N SER A 112 -20.54 17.99 -27.05
CA SER A 112 -19.98 17.06 -26.06
C SER A 112 -19.81 17.66 -24.66
N SER A 113 -19.70 16.75 -23.67
CA SER A 113 -19.32 16.97 -22.27
C SER A 113 -17.96 17.66 -22.09
N PHE A 114 -17.14 17.71 -23.15
CA PHE A 114 -15.88 18.45 -23.21
C PHE A 114 -16.08 19.95 -22.91
N TRP A 115 -17.08 20.61 -23.52
CA TRP A 115 -17.32 22.04 -23.31
C TRP A 115 -17.67 22.36 -21.86
N GLN A 116 -18.38 21.44 -21.18
CA GLN A 116 -18.70 21.55 -19.76
C GLN A 116 -17.43 21.42 -18.90
N GLN A 117 -16.55 20.47 -19.18
CA GLN A 117 -15.30 20.29 -18.42
C GLN A 117 -14.31 21.45 -18.60
N VAL A 118 -14.21 22.00 -19.81
CA VAL A 118 -13.37 23.18 -20.09
C VAL A 118 -13.94 24.42 -19.39
N ALA A 119 -15.27 24.63 -19.42
CA ALA A 119 -15.92 25.74 -18.71
C ALA A 119 -15.78 25.63 -17.18
N THR A 120 -15.99 24.44 -16.61
CA THR A 120 -15.75 24.14 -15.19
C THR A 120 -14.33 24.48 -14.77
N THR A 121 -13.35 24.04 -15.56
CA THR A 121 -11.92 24.30 -15.34
C THR A 121 -11.64 25.79 -15.35
N ALA A 122 -12.08 26.49 -16.40
CA ALA A 122 -11.77 27.89 -16.59
C ALA A 122 -12.41 28.81 -15.52
N ILE A 123 -13.66 28.54 -15.14
CA ILE A 123 -14.39 29.29 -14.10
C ILE A 123 -13.74 29.07 -12.73
N ALA A 124 -13.45 27.81 -12.37
CA ALA A 124 -12.81 27.46 -11.12
C ALA A 124 -11.45 28.15 -10.95
N TRP A 125 -10.68 28.20 -12.03
CA TRP A 125 -9.36 28.83 -12.08
C TRP A 125 -9.43 30.34 -11.88
N VAL A 126 -10.35 31.02 -12.56
CA VAL A 126 -10.47 32.48 -12.43
C VAL A 126 -10.93 32.90 -11.05
N VAL A 127 -11.84 32.15 -10.42
CA VAL A 127 -12.24 32.41 -9.03
C VAL A 127 -11.07 32.15 -8.08
N GLY A 128 -10.37 31.03 -8.24
CA GLY A 128 -9.20 30.68 -7.42
C GLY A 128 -8.09 31.72 -7.51
N TYR A 129 -7.68 32.11 -8.73
CA TYR A 129 -6.64 33.11 -8.95
C TYR A 129 -7.05 34.51 -8.52
N GLY A 130 -8.30 34.92 -8.78
CA GLY A 130 -8.83 36.18 -8.28
C GLY A 130 -8.74 36.25 -6.75
N LEU A 131 -9.10 35.17 -6.07
CA LEU A 131 -8.97 35.07 -4.62
C LEU A 131 -7.52 35.07 -4.13
N ARG A 132 -6.60 34.42 -4.86
CA ARG A 132 -5.17 34.48 -4.55
C ARG A 132 -4.63 35.90 -4.64
N MET A 133 -5.00 36.63 -5.69
CA MET A 133 -4.55 38.02 -5.88
C MET A 133 -5.09 38.94 -4.78
N LEU A 134 -6.35 38.75 -4.38
CA LEU A 134 -6.94 39.44 -3.23
C LEU A 134 -6.21 39.08 -1.92
N CYS A 135 -5.94 37.80 -1.69
CA CYS A 135 -5.18 37.32 -0.53
C CYS A 135 -3.78 37.94 -0.48
N ILE A 136 -3.03 37.90 -1.58
CA ILE A 136 -1.69 38.50 -1.68
C ILE A 136 -1.74 40.01 -1.39
N ALA A 137 -2.69 40.74 -1.99
CA ALA A 137 -2.85 42.17 -1.76
C ALA A 137 -3.14 42.50 -0.30
N SER A 138 -4.04 41.74 0.35
CA SER A 138 -4.38 41.91 1.76
C SER A 138 -3.20 41.63 2.70
N PHE A 139 -2.47 40.54 2.49
CA PHE A 139 -1.33 40.18 3.34
C PHE A 139 -0.13 41.10 3.13
N THR A 140 0.10 41.59 1.91
CA THR A 140 1.14 42.58 1.61
C THR A 140 0.84 43.91 2.29
N ALA A 141 -0.42 44.35 2.27
CA ALA A 141 -0.85 45.58 2.95
C ALA A 141 -0.78 45.47 4.49
N SER A 142 -0.82 44.25 5.04
CA SER A 142 -0.81 43.99 6.49
C SER A 142 0.59 43.79 7.08
N GLY A 143 1.65 43.88 6.27
CA GLY A 143 3.04 43.73 6.73
C GLY A 143 3.47 42.29 7.03
N VAL A 144 2.74 41.29 6.53
CA VAL A 144 3.17 39.88 6.64
C VAL A 144 4.39 39.64 5.76
N LEU A 145 5.37 38.91 6.30
CA LEU A 145 6.61 38.59 5.60
C LEU A 145 6.33 37.95 4.25
N ALA A 146 7.01 38.42 3.20
CA ALA A 146 6.81 37.99 1.82
C ALA A 146 6.96 36.47 1.64
N ALA A 147 7.79 35.81 2.45
CA ALA A 147 7.98 34.36 2.43
C ALA A 147 6.76 33.57 2.93
N THR A 148 5.90 34.18 3.74
CA THR A 148 4.71 33.54 4.32
C THR A 148 3.48 33.66 3.41
N ILE A 149 3.46 34.65 2.51
CA ILE A 149 2.31 34.93 1.64
C ILE A 149 1.99 33.73 0.71
N PRO A 150 2.97 33.10 0.01
CA PRO A 150 2.68 31.93 -0.81
C PRO A 150 2.19 30.73 -0.01
N LEU A 151 2.64 30.57 1.24
CA LEU A 151 2.24 29.48 2.14
C LEU A 151 0.77 29.58 2.60
N ILE A 152 0.15 30.76 2.46
CA ILE A 152 -1.24 31.02 2.86
C ILE A 152 -2.14 31.15 1.63
N CYS A 153 -1.72 31.95 0.64
CA CYS A 153 -2.57 32.27 -0.49
C CYS A 153 -2.61 31.18 -1.56
N THR A 154 -1.62 30.28 -1.62
CA THR A 154 -1.62 29.15 -2.56
C THR A 154 -2.56 28.03 -2.11
N PRO A 155 -2.56 27.57 -0.84
CA PRO A 155 -3.55 26.61 -0.35
C PRO A 155 -5.01 27.12 -0.43
N LEU A 156 -5.21 28.42 -0.21
CA LEU A 156 -6.51 29.05 -0.37
C LEU A 156 -6.98 29.01 -1.83
N GLN A 157 -6.09 29.31 -2.77
CA GLN A 157 -6.37 29.18 -4.21
C GLN A 157 -6.82 27.75 -4.55
N THR A 158 -6.04 26.74 -4.13
CA THR A 158 -6.29 25.34 -4.50
C THR A 158 -7.61 24.83 -3.92
N THR A 159 -7.90 25.17 -2.67
CA THR A 159 -9.17 24.85 -2.00
C THR A 159 -10.37 25.44 -2.74
N VAL A 160 -10.32 26.73 -3.05
CA VAL A 160 -11.43 27.39 -3.73
C VAL A 160 -11.55 26.97 -5.18
N THR A 161 -10.44 26.71 -5.87
CA THR A 161 -10.46 26.15 -7.23
C THR A 161 -11.15 24.79 -7.24
N GLY A 162 -10.83 23.90 -6.29
CA GLY A 162 -11.47 22.59 -6.16
C GLY A 162 -12.97 22.72 -5.90
N ILE A 163 -13.35 23.51 -4.88
CA ILE A 163 -14.76 23.75 -4.51
C ILE A 163 -15.54 24.32 -5.69
N MET A 164 -14.98 25.31 -6.39
CA MET A 164 -15.65 25.95 -7.53
C MET A 164 -15.80 25.00 -8.71
N ALA A 165 -14.82 24.15 -8.97
CA ALA A 165 -14.93 23.13 -10.01
C ALA A 165 -16.03 22.11 -9.69
N ALA A 166 -16.14 21.66 -8.44
CA ALA A 166 -17.22 20.77 -8.01
C ALA A 166 -18.58 21.47 -8.16
N LEU A 167 -18.71 22.70 -7.67
CA LEU A 167 -19.92 23.52 -7.79
C LEU A 167 -20.37 23.70 -9.23
N VAL A 168 -19.47 24.09 -10.13
CA VAL A 168 -19.80 24.33 -11.54
C VAL A 168 -20.15 23.01 -12.25
N SER A 169 -19.50 21.90 -11.91
CA SER A 169 -19.84 20.59 -12.48
C SER A 169 -21.27 20.18 -12.13
N HIS A 170 -21.65 20.26 -10.86
CA HIS A 170 -23.01 19.96 -10.41
C HIS A 170 -24.04 20.99 -10.91
N ALA A 171 -23.62 22.22 -11.16
CA ALA A 171 -24.47 23.23 -11.79
C ALA A 171 -24.88 22.81 -13.20
N PHE A 172 -23.92 22.31 -13.98
CA PHE A 172 -24.17 21.81 -15.34
C PHE A 172 -24.97 20.50 -15.36
N ALA A 173 -24.78 19.65 -14.35
CA ALA A 173 -25.57 18.43 -14.18
C ALA A 173 -27.01 18.70 -13.68
N GLY A 174 -27.29 19.91 -13.19
CA GLY A 174 -28.61 20.29 -12.67
C GLY A 174 -28.94 19.66 -11.31
N ASP A 175 -27.94 19.14 -10.61
CA ASP A 175 -28.05 18.43 -9.34
C ASP A 175 -27.39 19.18 -8.17
N LEU A 176 -27.15 20.50 -8.33
CA LEU A 176 -26.78 21.40 -7.23
C LEU A 176 -27.80 21.30 -6.08
N GLY A 177 -27.37 20.77 -4.94
CA GLY A 177 -28.22 20.47 -3.78
C GLY A 177 -28.53 18.98 -3.59
N SER A 178 -28.03 18.13 -4.47
CA SER A 178 -28.00 16.69 -4.23
C SER A 178 -26.95 16.34 -3.15
N PRO A 179 -27.14 15.25 -2.41
CA PRO A 179 -26.12 14.71 -1.51
C PRO A 179 -24.77 14.49 -2.22
N GLU A 180 -24.81 14.11 -3.50
CA GLU A 180 -23.67 13.97 -4.39
C GLU A 180 -22.89 15.28 -4.54
N ALA A 181 -23.60 16.38 -4.81
CA ALA A 181 -23.00 17.69 -4.97
C ALA A 181 -22.34 18.17 -3.69
N THR A 182 -23.02 18.07 -2.55
CA THR A 182 -22.49 18.49 -1.24
C THR A 182 -21.24 17.70 -0.87
N ARG A 183 -21.26 16.38 -1.07
CA ARG A 183 -20.11 15.50 -0.85
C ARG A 183 -18.91 15.90 -1.72
N ASP A 184 -19.11 16.06 -3.03
CA ASP A 184 -18.03 16.35 -3.97
C ASP A 184 -17.39 17.73 -3.69
N ILE A 185 -18.19 18.69 -3.21
CA ILE A 185 -17.73 19.99 -2.74
C ILE A 185 -16.86 19.86 -1.48
N ILE A 186 -17.27 19.05 -0.50
CA ILE A 186 -16.50 18.81 0.74
C ILE A 186 -15.17 18.12 0.43
N ILE A 187 -15.20 17.05 -0.38
CA ILE A 187 -13.99 16.33 -0.81
C ILE A 187 -13.04 17.27 -1.55
N ALA A 188 -13.56 18.11 -2.45
CA ALA A 188 -12.75 19.08 -3.19
C ALA A 188 -12.15 20.16 -2.26
N GLY A 189 -12.87 20.53 -1.20
CA GLY A 189 -12.34 21.35 -0.11
C GLY A 189 -11.15 20.68 0.59
N ILE A 190 -11.33 19.43 1.05
CA ILE A 190 -10.29 18.66 1.76
C ILE A 190 -9.04 18.45 0.91
N LEU A 191 -9.20 18.08 -0.37
CA LEU A 191 -8.07 17.86 -1.29
C LEU A 191 -7.28 19.15 -1.60
N GLY A 192 -7.93 20.31 -1.55
CA GLY A 192 -7.30 21.60 -1.79
C GLY A 192 -6.57 22.20 -0.58
N LEU A 193 -6.80 21.66 0.62
CA LEU A 193 -6.14 22.10 1.86
C LEU A 193 -4.71 21.54 1.94
N ALA A 194 -3.76 22.30 1.41
CA ALA A 194 -2.35 22.07 1.70
C ALA A 194 -2.02 22.59 3.11
N GLY A 195 -1.70 21.67 4.03
CA GLY A 195 -1.08 21.98 5.32
C GLY A 195 -2.03 22.05 6.51
N GLY A 196 -2.35 20.89 7.11
CA GLY A 196 -3.18 20.78 8.31
C GLY A 196 -2.75 21.69 9.49
N TYR A 197 -1.45 21.96 9.64
CA TYR A 197 -0.95 22.88 10.68
C TYR A 197 -1.29 24.36 10.42
N ILE A 198 -1.33 24.78 9.15
CA ILE A 198 -1.62 26.17 8.75
C ILE A 198 -3.14 26.42 8.75
N TRP A 199 -3.93 25.40 8.39
CA TRP A 199 -5.40 25.41 8.44
C TRP A 199 -5.92 25.73 9.85
N GLU A 200 -5.50 24.97 10.85
CA GLU A 200 -5.92 25.10 12.24
C GLU A 200 -5.51 26.45 12.85
N ARG A 201 -4.28 26.92 12.57
CA ARG A 201 -3.67 28.06 13.29
C ARG A 201 -3.94 29.44 12.68
N TYR A 202 -4.07 29.54 11.36
CA TYR A 202 -4.13 30.83 10.65
C TYR A 202 -5.32 30.96 9.70
N LEU A 203 -5.66 29.88 9.00
CA LEU A 203 -6.68 29.88 7.95
C LEU A 203 -8.10 29.78 8.49
N SER A 204 -8.37 28.91 9.48
CA SER A 204 -9.69 28.79 10.10
C SER A 204 -10.20 30.12 10.69
N PRO A 205 -9.42 30.87 11.49
CA PRO A 205 -9.84 32.18 11.99
C PRO A 205 -9.98 33.25 10.90
N TRP A 206 -9.07 33.30 9.92
CA TRP A 206 -9.13 34.25 8.81
C TRP A 206 -10.31 33.97 7.87
N ALA A 207 -10.55 32.70 7.54
CA ALA A 207 -11.63 32.26 6.67
C ALA A 207 -12.99 32.56 7.31
N LYS A 208 -13.15 32.28 8.61
CA LYS A 208 -14.33 32.67 9.39
C LYS A 208 -14.59 34.18 9.35
N ALA A 209 -13.54 35.00 9.32
CA ALA A 209 -13.65 36.45 9.35
C ALA A 209 -13.74 37.13 7.96
N ASN A 210 -13.18 36.54 6.90
CA ASN A 210 -12.93 37.24 5.64
C ASN A 210 -13.36 36.48 4.38
N LEU A 211 -13.59 35.16 4.44
CA LEU A 211 -13.80 34.35 3.23
C LEU A 211 -15.09 34.74 2.50
N ALA A 212 -16.17 35.00 3.25
CA ALA A 212 -17.44 35.42 2.68
C ALA A 212 -17.33 36.77 1.95
N ASP A 213 -16.60 37.75 2.51
CA ASP A 213 -16.39 39.05 1.88
C ASP A 213 -15.44 38.95 0.67
N ALA A 214 -14.44 38.08 0.75
CA ALA A 214 -13.51 37.82 -0.36
C ALA A 214 -14.20 37.13 -1.55
N ILE A 215 -15.11 36.17 -1.29
CA ILE A 215 -15.95 35.52 -2.32
C ILE A 215 -16.93 36.53 -2.96
N LYS A 216 -17.54 37.41 -2.15
CA LYS A 216 -18.39 38.51 -2.65
C LYS A 216 -17.61 39.46 -3.56
N ARG A 217 -16.42 39.90 -3.14
CA ARG A 217 -15.53 40.76 -3.94
C ARG A 217 -15.07 40.07 -5.22
N ALA A 218 -14.81 38.77 -5.19
CA ALA A 218 -14.48 37.99 -6.37
C ALA A 218 -15.66 37.91 -7.35
N GLY A 219 -16.90 37.68 -6.87
CA GLY A 219 -18.11 37.71 -7.70
C GLY A 219 -18.37 39.07 -8.35
N THR A 220 -18.19 40.16 -7.61
CA THR A 220 -18.29 41.53 -8.13
C THR A 220 -17.19 41.84 -9.12
N TRP A 221 -15.95 41.40 -8.86
CA TRP A 221 -14.82 41.54 -9.76
C TRP A 221 -15.08 40.83 -11.10
N ILE A 222 -15.55 39.58 -11.08
CA ILE A 222 -15.93 38.80 -12.28
C ILE A 222 -17.00 39.53 -13.08
N ARG A 223 -18.07 40.03 -12.44
CA ARG A 223 -19.11 40.81 -13.14
C ARG A 223 -18.56 42.09 -13.77
N SER A 224 -17.60 42.75 -13.11
CA SER A 224 -17.04 44.03 -13.57
C SER A 224 -15.98 43.89 -14.67
N GLN A 225 -15.21 42.81 -14.67
CA GLN A 225 -14.10 42.59 -15.60
C GLN A 225 -14.48 41.67 -16.78
N VAL A 226 -15.60 40.93 -16.67
CA VAL A 226 -16.02 39.96 -17.68
C VAL A 226 -17.51 40.10 -18.06
N PRO A 227 -17.94 41.24 -18.65
CA PRO A 227 -19.37 41.54 -18.88
C PRO A 227 -20.12 40.55 -19.79
N TRP A 228 -19.40 39.80 -20.61
CA TRP A 228 -19.97 38.83 -21.54
C TRP A 228 -20.47 37.53 -20.87
N VAL A 229 -20.02 37.23 -19.64
CA VAL A 229 -20.51 36.07 -18.85
C VAL A 229 -22.01 36.23 -18.53
N ASP A 230 -22.46 37.45 -18.24
CA ASP A 230 -23.89 37.75 -18.02
C ASP A 230 -24.71 37.60 -19.32
N SER A 231 -24.12 37.91 -20.48
CA SER A 231 -24.77 37.85 -21.79
C SER A 231 -25.01 36.43 -22.31
N TRP A 232 -24.18 35.46 -21.92
CA TRP A 232 -24.17 34.11 -22.52
C TRP A 232 -24.85 33.05 -21.64
N PHE A 233 -24.83 33.26 -20.31
CA PHE A 233 -25.48 32.37 -19.33
C PHE A 233 -26.78 32.95 -18.76
N GLY A 234 -27.32 34.03 -19.36
CA GLY A 234 -28.59 34.63 -18.97
C GLY A 234 -28.65 35.13 -17.52
N GLY A 235 -27.53 35.63 -16.99
CA GLY A 235 -27.43 36.10 -15.60
C GLY A 235 -27.40 35.01 -14.52
N VAL A 236 -27.51 33.72 -14.88
CA VAL A 236 -27.63 32.61 -13.92
C VAL A 236 -26.34 32.43 -13.10
N VAL A 237 -25.17 32.46 -13.72
CA VAL A 237 -23.89 32.23 -13.02
C VAL A 237 -23.53 33.39 -12.08
N ALA A 238 -23.68 34.64 -12.54
CA ALA A 238 -23.40 35.82 -11.72
C ALA A 238 -24.42 35.98 -10.58
N GLN A 239 -25.72 35.78 -10.82
CA GLN A 239 -26.74 35.78 -9.76
C GLN A 239 -26.55 34.64 -8.76
N ARG A 240 -26.08 33.46 -9.19
CA ARG A 240 -25.84 32.31 -8.30
C ARG A 240 -24.58 32.48 -7.45
N VAL A 241 -23.48 33.00 -8.01
CA VAL A 241 -22.26 33.36 -7.26
C VAL A 241 -22.53 34.49 -6.26
N GLU A 242 -23.37 35.45 -6.63
CA GLU A 242 -23.82 36.54 -5.76
C GLU A 242 -24.81 36.05 -4.68
N GLN A 243 -25.77 35.17 -5.01
CA GLN A 243 -26.65 34.49 -4.04
C GLN A 243 -25.88 33.54 -3.11
N LEU A 244 -24.81 32.90 -3.58
CA LEU A 244 -23.90 32.08 -2.75
C LEU A 244 -23.16 32.94 -1.73
N GLY A 245 -22.70 34.14 -2.12
CA GLY A 245 -22.13 35.12 -1.18
C GLY A 245 -23.11 35.54 -0.07
N TRP A 246 -24.40 35.62 -0.36
CA TRP A 246 -25.45 35.90 0.63
C TRP A 246 -25.84 34.66 1.46
N ARG A 247 -25.84 33.46 0.89
CA ARG A 247 -26.21 32.19 1.55
C ARG A 247 -25.11 31.57 2.42
N PHE A 248 -23.85 31.99 2.29
CA PHE A 248 -22.77 31.56 3.19
C PHE A 248 -22.91 32.09 4.63
N GLN A 249 -23.76 33.10 4.88
CA GLN A 249 -24.11 33.54 6.23
C GLN A 249 -25.11 32.60 6.94
N GLU A 250 -25.79 31.70 6.21
CA GLU A 250 -26.78 30.73 6.71
C GLU A 250 -26.25 29.29 6.73
N LEU A 251 -24.93 29.09 6.60
CA LEU A 251 -24.31 27.75 6.59
C LEU A 251 -24.41 27.03 7.95
N GLU A 252 -24.68 27.76 9.04
CA GLU A 252 -24.99 27.12 10.34
C GLU A 252 -26.41 26.51 10.36
N ASP A 253 -27.38 27.12 9.66
CA ASP A 253 -28.77 26.65 9.64
C ASP A 253 -29.03 25.62 8.54
N LEU A 254 -28.28 25.64 7.42
CA LEU A 254 -28.31 24.55 6.43
C LEU A 254 -27.72 23.25 6.99
N ILE A 255 -26.66 23.32 7.81
CA ILE A 255 -26.16 22.16 8.55
C ILE A 255 -27.22 21.68 9.57
N ALA A 256 -28.03 22.56 10.16
CA ALA A 256 -29.06 22.22 11.13
C ALA A 256 -30.39 21.70 10.52
N GLU A 257 -30.84 22.23 9.37
CA GLU A 257 -32.03 21.75 8.66
C GLU A 257 -31.73 20.55 7.74
N GLU A 258 -30.54 20.44 7.13
CA GLU A 258 -30.16 19.20 6.43
C GLU A 258 -29.79 18.08 7.40
N THR A 259 -29.23 18.32 8.59
CA THR A 259 -29.09 17.23 9.60
C THR A 259 -30.45 16.64 10.00
N ALA A 260 -31.56 17.38 9.85
CA ALA A 260 -32.91 16.84 10.00
C ALA A 260 -33.40 16.05 8.77
N ALA A 261 -32.94 16.38 7.55
CA ALA A 261 -33.21 15.63 6.32
C ALA A 261 -32.34 14.37 6.16
N TRP A 262 -31.16 14.34 6.79
CA TRP A 262 -30.25 13.19 6.87
C TRP A 262 -30.77 12.06 7.78
N ALA A 263 -31.83 12.27 8.54
CA ALA A 263 -32.51 11.18 9.25
C ALA A 263 -33.32 10.26 8.31
N GLY A 264 -33.52 10.63 7.04
CA GLY A 264 -34.50 9.97 6.16
C GLY A 264 -34.02 9.44 4.80
N VAL A 265 -32.82 9.78 4.32
CA VAL A 265 -32.37 9.38 2.97
C VAL A 265 -31.43 8.16 3.06
N SER A 266 -31.83 7.08 2.40
CA SER A 266 -31.10 5.82 2.36
C SER A 266 -29.91 5.95 1.41
N SER A 267 -28.71 6.20 1.94
CA SER A 267 -27.49 5.91 1.20
C SER A 267 -27.46 4.40 0.92
N ASN A 268 -27.33 4.01 -0.35
CA ASN A 268 -27.13 2.61 -0.75
C ASN A 268 -25.69 2.14 -0.46
N LEU A 269 -24.96 2.81 0.44
CA LEU A 269 -23.73 2.25 0.98
C LEU A 269 -24.16 1.02 1.82
N GLN A 270 -23.74 -0.17 1.39
CA GLN A 270 -23.97 -1.37 2.19
C GLN A 270 -23.43 -1.14 3.60
N ARG A 271 -24.33 -1.28 4.60
CA ARG A 271 -24.20 -0.63 5.91
C ARG A 271 -23.11 -1.20 6.82
N ASN A 272 -22.40 -2.24 6.39
CA ASN A 272 -21.38 -2.93 7.19
C ASN A 272 -20.08 -3.12 6.39
N LEU A 273 -19.15 -2.19 6.58
CA LEU A 273 -17.81 -2.25 6.00
C LEU A 273 -16.88 -2.94 6.99
N ARG A 274 -16.37 -4.12 6.61
CA ARG A 274 -15.25 -4.78 7.27
C ARG A 274 -14.01 -4.60 6.41
N ILE A 275 -13.26 -3.56 6.74
CA ILE A 275 -12.16 -3.06 5.93
C ILE A 275 -10.84 -3.64 6.44
N MET A 276 -10.12 -4.36 5.59
CA MET A 276 -8.70 -4.65 5.80
C MET A 276 -7.88 -3.62 5.04
N ALA A 277 -7.16 -2.77 5.76
CA ALA A 277 -6.16 -1.89 5.18
C ALA A 277 -4.84 -2.67 5.06
N LEU A 278 -4.54 -3.17 3.86
CA LEU A 278 -3.41 -4.05 3.53
C LEU A 278 -2.30 -3.24 2.84
N GLY A 279 -1.07 -3.31 3.35
CA GLY A 279 0.04 -2.58 2.73
C GLY A 279 1.32 -2.52 3.53
N ASP A 280 2.11 -1.49 3.27
CA ASP A 280 3.42 -1.27 3.89
C ASP A 280 3.40 -0.21 5.02
N SER A 281 4.52 0.50 5.25
CA SER A 281 4.67 1.56 6.24
C SER A 281 3.70 2.73 6.04
N ILE A 282 3.26 2.97 4.81
CA ILE A 282 2.30 4.03 4.50
C ILE A 282 0.91 3.65 5.03
N THR A 283 0.52 2.37 4.92
CA THR A 283 -0.70 1.88 5.55
C THR A 283 -0.54 1.75 7.07
N TYR A 284 0.66 1.40 7.55
CA TYR A 284 1.00 1.45 8.98
C TYR A 284 0.83 2.86 9.57
N GLY A 285 1.00 3.91 8.77
CA GLY A 285 0.85 5.31 9.21
C GLY A 285 2.16 6.02 9.55
N ALA A 286 3.30 5.51 9.09
CA ALA A 286 4.59 6.17 9.25
C ALA A 286 4.55 7.60 8.64
N GLY A 287 5.16 8.58 9.31
CA GLY A 287 5.12 9.98 8.88
C GLY A 287 3.89 10.78 9.34
N SER A 288 2.82 10.12 9.80
CA SER A 288 1.70 10.80 10.45
C SER A 288 2.01 11.14 11.91
N SER A 289 1.54 12.29 12.40
CA SER A 289 1.77 12.74 13.77
C SER A 289 1.11 11.85 14.83
N ASN A 290 0.03 11.14 14.44
CA ASN A 290 -0.73 10.27 15.32
C ASN A 290 -0.47 8.77 15.10
N GLY A 291 0.36 8.41 14.11
CA GLY A 291 0.65 7.02 13.75
C GLY A 291 -0.49 6.24 13.09
N GLY A 292 -1.62 6.87 12.77
CA GLY A 292 -2.79 6.23 12.16
C GLY A 292 -2.85 6.34 10.63
N GLY A 293 -2.04 7.22 10.02
CA GLY A 293 -2.07 7.46 8.57
C GLY A 293 -3.45 7.91 8.08
N TYR A 294 -3.94 7.33 6.97
CA TYR A 294 -5.23 7.68 6.38
C TYR A 294 -6.44 7.03 7.08
N ARG A 295 -6.22 6.01 7.92
CA ARG A 295 -7.29 5.15 8.46
C ARG A 295 -8.28 5.90 9.37
N PRO A 296 -7.83 6.77 10.32
CA PRO A 296 -8.75 7.53 11.17
C PRO A 296 -9.65 8.47 10.39
N ALA A 297 -9.07 9.28 9.49
CA ALA A 297 -9.84 10.23 8.69
C ALA A 297 -10.85 9.53 7.77
N LEU A 298 -10.43 8.44 7.13
CA LEU A 298 -11.32 7.62 6.30
C LEU A 298 -12.49 7.06 7.11
N SER A 299 -12.21 6.55 8.32
CA SER A 299 -13.24 6.01 9.18
C SER A 299 -14.24 7.06 9.66
N THR A 300 -13.80 8.29 9.91
CA THR A 300 -14.68 9.41 10.25
C THR A 300 -15.60 9.73 9.07
N MET A 301 -15.05 9.92 7.87
CA MET A 301 -15.83 10.21 6.66
C MET A 301 -16.91 9.15 6.38
N LEU A 302 -16.57 7.87 6.52
CA LEU A 302 -17.52 6.77 6.31
C LEU A 302 -18.62 6.72 7.39
N ARG A 303 -18.29 7.01 8.65
CA ARG A 303 -19.28 7.01 9.75
C ARG A 303 -20.22 8.22 9.67
N GLU A 304 -19.70 9.37 9.27
CA GLU A 304 -20.51 10.57 8.97
C GLU A 304 -21.51 10.29 7.84
N ASP A 305 -21.15 9.42 6.88
CA ASP A 305 -22.03 8.94 5.80
C ASP A 305 -22.94 7.76 6.21
N GLY A 306 -23.02 7.47 7.52
CA GLY A 306 -23.92 6.47 8.11
C GLY A 306 -23.47 5.02 7.99
N ALA A 307 -22.23 4.75 7.58
CA ALA A 307 -21.70 3.38 7.49
C ALA A 307 -21.30 2.83 8.86
N THR A 308 -21.59 1.55 9.11
CA THR A 308 -20.97 0.79 10.21
C THR A 308 -19.63 0.29 9.74
N VAL A 309 -18.55 0.83 10.31
CA VAL A 309 -17.17 0.55 9.86
C VAL A 309 -16.40 -0.19 10.95
N THR A 310 -15.86 -1.35 10.59
CA THR A 310 -14.91 -2.15 11.37
C THR A 310 -13.64 -2.32 10.56
N PHE A 311 -12.51 -1.78 11.04
CA PHE A 311 -11.22 -2.14 10.48
C PHE A 311 -10.73 -3.45 11.11
N VAL A 312 -10.05 -4.27 10.32
CA VAL A 312 -9.53 -5.57 10.73
C VAL A 312 -8.08 -5.76 10.25
N GLY A 313 -7.34 -6.59 10.97
CA GLY A 313 -5.96 -6.94 10.68
C GLY A 313 -5.18 -7.26 11.96
N SER A 314 -3.98 -7.79 11.80
CA SER A 314 -3.11 -8.26 12.89
C SER A 314 -2.26 -7.18 13.53
N GLN A 315 -2.06 -6.08 12.82
CA GLN A 315 -1.30 -4.93 13.28
C GLN A 315 -2.21 -3.91 13.96
N HIS A 316 -1.67 -3.25 14.97
CA HIS A 316 -2.37 -2.20 15.73
C HIS A 316 -1.45 -0.98 15.86
N SER A 317 -1.87 0.16 15.31
CA SER A 317 -1.15 1.42 15.45
C SER A 317 -2.06 2.64 15.27
N GLY A 318 -1.70 3.71 15.99
CA GLY A 318 -2.42 4.99 15.94
C GLY A 318 -3.72 5.04 16.74
N PRO A 319 -4.50 6.12 16.62
CA PRO A 319 -5.82 6.21 17.24
C PRO A 319 -6.83 5.29 16.54
N ALA A 320 -7.95 5.02 17.21
CA ALA A 320 -9.02 4.21 16.63
C ALA A 320 -9.54 4.80 15.29
N PRO A 321 -9.80 3.97 14.26
CA PRO A 321 -9.52 2.54 14.21
C PRO A 321 -8.01 2.25 14.09
N ASP A 322 -7.50 1.48 15.03
CA ASP A 322 -6.08 1.17 15.19
C ASP A 322 -5.70 -0.13 14.50
N ALA A 323 -6.63 -1.06 14.26
CA ALA A 323 -6.40 -2.34 13.58
C ALA A 323 -6.16 -2.16 12.06
N HIS A 324 -5.18 -2.88 11.50
CA HIS A 324 -4.82 -2.87 10.09
C HIS A 324 -3.90 -4.06 9.74
N GLU A 325 -3.57 -4.22 8.45
CA GLU A 325 -2.61 -5.22 7.95
C GLU A 325 -1.47 -4.51 7.17
N GLY A 326 -0.98 -3.41 7.76
CA GLY A 326 0.11 -2.60 7.23
C GLY A 326 1.44 -2.98 7.88
N HIS A 327 2.46 -3.32 7.09
CA HIS A 327 3.73 -3.85 7.57
C HIS A 327 4.91 -3.01 7.07
N SER A 328 5.52 -2.23 7.97
CA SER A 328 6.61 -1.32 7.61
C SER A 328 7.79 -2.04 6.95
N GLY A 329 8.22 -1.53 5.79
CA GLY A 329 9.34 -2.09 5.01
C GLY A 329 8.99 -3.30 4.13
N TRP A 330 7.75 -3.79 4.14
CA TRP A 330 7.39 -5.00 3.40
C TRP A 330 7.15 -4.74 1.90
N THR A 331 7.57 -5.70 1.09
CA THR A 331 7.35 -5.76 -0.36
C THR A 331 6.04 -6.47 -0.71
N ILE A 332 5.66 -6.43 -1.99
CA ILE A 332 4.50 -7.16 -2.53
C ILE A 332 4.58 -8.65 -2.20
N SER A 333 5.76 -9.27 -2.34
CA SER A 333 5.97 -10.70 -2.09
C SER A 333 5.72 -11.09 -0.63
N GLN A 334 6.13 -10.25 0.32
CA GLN A 334 5.95 -10.52 1.74
C GLN A 334 4.49 -10.37 2.15
N ILE A 335 3.80 -9.36 1.62
CA ILE A 335 2.35 -9.20 1.80
C ILE A 335 1.60 -10.40 1.20
N ALA A 336 1.99 -10.88 0.01
CA ALA A 336 1.41 -12.09 -0.58
C ALA A 336 1.61 -13.33 0.32
N GLY A 337 2.77 -13.45 0.99
CA GLY A 337 3.07 -14.55 1.90
C GLY A 337 2.13 -14.65 3.11
N ILE A 338 1.48 -13.56 3.51
CA ILE A 338 0.53 -13.54 4.65
C ILE A 338 -0.95 -13.43 4.22
N THR A 339 -1.22 -13.09 2.96
CA THR A 339 -2.56 -12.68 2.51
C THR A 339 -3.60 -13.77 2.71
N ASP A 340 -3.28 -15.05 2.44
CA ASP A 340 -4.23 -16.14 2.65
C ASP A 340 -4.64 -16.28 4.13
N SER A 341 -3.67 -16.19 5.04
CA SER A 341 -3.93 -16.24 6.48
C SER A 341 -4.70 -15.00 6.95
N ALA A 342 -4.35 -13.79 6.47
CA ALA A 342 -5.05 -12.57 6.83
C ALA A 342 -6.51 -12.61 6.36
N MET A 343 -6.76 -12.98 5.10
CA MET A 343 -8.11 -13.11 4.52
C MET A 343 -8.93 -14.15 5.28
N ALA A 344 -8.35 -15.31 5.62
CA ALA A 344 -9.04 -16.37 6.35
C ALA A 344 -9.38 -15.96 7.81
N THR A 345 -8.45 -15.30 8.50
CA THR A 345 -8.57 -14.89 9.91
C THR A 345 -9.56 -13.74 10.08
N TYR A 346 -9.43 -12.71 9.24
CA TYR A 346 -10.16 -11.45 9.42
C TYR A 346 -11.38 -11.29 8.53
N ARG A 347 -11.50 -12.12 7.47
CA ARG A 347 -12.65 -12.17 6.55
C ARG A 347 -13.17 -10.81 6.07
N PRO A 348 -12.31 -9.91 5.57
CA PRO A 348 -12.76 -8.60 5.10
C PRO A 348 -13.71 -8.74 3.91
N ASN A 349 -14.76 -7.92 3.84
CA ASN A 349 -15.56 -7.75 2.62
C ASN A 349 -15.02 -6.62 1.74
N VAL A 350 -14.12 -5.79 2.29
CA VAL A 350 -13.41 -4.71 1.60
C VAL A 350 -11.93 -4.78 1.93
N VAL A 351 -11.09 -4.78 0.90
CA VAL A 351 -9.62 -4.65 1.05
C VAL A 351 -9.17 -3.34 0.42
N LEU A 352 -8.42 -2.53 1.17
CA LEU A 352 -7.69 -1.37 0.64
C LEU A 352 -6.23 -1.78 0.50
N LEU A 353 -5.72 -1.82 -0.73
CA LEU A 353 -4.36 -2.26 -1.03
C LEU A 353 -3.50 -1.09 -1.49
N HIS A 354 -2.50 -0.72 -0.67
CA HIS A 354 -1.44 0.22 -1.03
C HIS A 354 -0.08 -0.44 -0.76
N ILE A 355 0.57 -0.98 -1.80
CA ILE A 355 1.82 -1.75 -1.68
C ILE A 355 2.72 -1.55 -2.90
N GLY A 356 4.02 -1.81 -2.75
CA GLY A 356 5.02 -1.74 -3.82
C GLY A 356 6.04 -0.62 -3.64
N THR A 357 5.86 0.27 -2.65
CA THR A 357 6.81 1.34 -2.34
C THR A 357 8.20 0.77 -2.04
N ASN A 358 8.27 -0.31 -1.25
CA ASN A 358 9.53 -0.96 -0.88
C ASN A 358 10.17 -1.71 -2.05
N ASP A 359 9.37 -2.34 -2.94
CA ASP A 359 9.89 -2.93 -4.18
C ASP A 359 10.63 -1.87 -5.02
N MET A 360 10.05 -0.67 -5.15
CA MET A 360 10.64 0.44 -5.90
C MET A 360 11.85 1.04 -5.18
N ASN A 361 11.73 1.24 -3.87
CA ASN A 361 12.75 1.85 -3.03
C ASN A 361 14.03 1.00 -2.95
N ASN A 362 13.86 -0.30 -2.74
CA ASN A 362 14.96 -1.24 -2.58
C ASN A 362 15.53 -1.71 -3.92
N ASN A 363 14.96 -1.26 -5.05
CA ASN A 363 15.27 -1.78 -6.39
C ASN A 363 15.07 -3.31 -6.49
N ASP A 364 14.07 -3.84 -5.78
CA ASP A 364 13.78 -5.27 -5.74
C ASP A 364 12.96 -5.66 -6.96
N ASN A 365 13.67 -5.98 -8.04
CA ASN A 365 13.11 -6.36 -9.34
C ASN A 365 11.86 -5.53 -9.73
N PRO A 366 12.00 -4.20 -9.96
CA PRO A 366 10.86 -3.33 -10.25
C PRO A 366 10.08 -3.74 -11.51
N ASP A 367 10.76 -4.33 -12.49
CA ASP A 367 10.13 -4.79 -13.73
C ASP A 367 9.23 -6.01 -13.52
N GLY A 368 9.53 -6.85 -12.53
CA GLY A 368 8.70 -7.98 -12.11
C GLY A 368 7.60 -7.61 -11.10
N ALA A 369 7.64 -6.42 -10.49
CA ALA A 369 6.68 -5.99 -9.48
C ALA A 369 5.22 -5.97 -9.97
N PRO A 370 4.89 -5.55 -11.21
CA PRO A 370 3.52 -5.58 -11.73
C PRO A 370 2.93 -7.00 -11.72
N ALA A 371 3.70 -7.99 -12.16
CA ALA A 371 3.26 -9.39 -12.15
C ALA A 371 3.04 -9.91 -10.71
N ARG A 372 3.89 -9.51 -9.76
CA ARG A 372 3.71 -9.84 -8.34
C ARG A 372 2.44 -9.20 -7.77
N LEU A 373 2.17 -7.93 -8.10
CA LEU A 373 0.93 -7.25 -7.69
C LEU A 373 -0.29 -7.95 -8.29
N GLY A 374 -0.23 -8.31 -9.57
CA GLY A 374 -1.29 -9.07 -10.23
C GLY A 374 -1.55 -10.40 -9.52
N GLY A 375 -0.50 -11.16 -9.20
CA GLY A 375 -0.62 -12.41 -8.44
C GLY A 375 -1.23 -12.23 -7.05
N LEU A 376 -0.86 -11.16 -6.34
CA LEU A 376 -1.47 -10.80 -5.05
C LEU A 376 -2.95 -10.46 -5.18
N ILE A 377 -3.35 -9.70 -6.21
CA ILE A 377 -4.76 -9.40 -6.47
C ILE A 377 -5.53 -10.71 -6.75
N ASP A 378 -4.97 -11.60 -7.57
CA ASP A 378 -5.60 -12.88 -7.88
C ASP A 378 -5.71 -13.78 -6.64
N GLN A 379 -4.73 -13.70 -5.73
CA GLN A 379 -4.76 -14.39 -4.44
C GLN A 379 -5.88 -13.88 -3.54
N ILE A 380 -6.09 -12.56 -3.43
CA ILE A 380 -7.19 -11.97 -2.67
C ILE A 380 -8.54 -12.47 -3.21
N PHE A 381 -8.74 -12.46 -4.54
CA PHE A 381 -9.98 -12.97 -5.15
C PHE A 381 -10.13 -14.49 -5.11
N ARG A 382 -9.03 -15.23 -4.91
CA ARG A 382 -9.07 -16.69 -4.68
C ARG A 382 -9.54 -17.00 -3.26
N ALA A 383 -9.09 -16.21 -2.29
CA ALA A 383 -9.51 -16.33 -0.89
C ALA A 383 -10.99 -15.95 -0.70
N ASP A 384 -11.43 -14.87 -1.34
CA ASP A 384 -12.85 -14.49 -1.41
C ASP A 384 -13.20 -13.93 -2.80
N PRO A 385 -13.95 -14.69 -3.63
CA PRO A 385 -14.39 -14.21 -4.94
C PRO A 385 -15.34 -12.99 -4.91
N ASN A 386 -15.99 -12.71 -3.77
CA ASN A 386 -16.97 -11.64 -3.61
C ASN A 386 -16.41 -10.37 -2.93
N VAL A 387 -15.15 -10.40 -2.50
CA VAL A 387 -14.51 -9.24 -1.87
C VAL A 387 -14.48 -8.05 -2.83
N THR A 388 -14.71 -6.84 -2.31
CA THR A 388 -14.46 -5.60 -3.05
C THR A 388 -13.03 -5.13 -2.76
N LEU A 389 -12.21 -5.03 -3.81
CA LEU A 389 -10.80 -4.67 -3.67
C LEU A 389 -10.54 -3.28 -4.27
N LEU A 390 -10.00 -2.36 -3.47
CA LEU A 390 -9.53 -1.07 -3.93
C LEU A 390 -8.00 -1.08 -3.93
N VAL A 391 -7.39 -1.01 -5.13
CA VAL A 391 -5.93 -0.98 -5.29
C VAL A 391 -5.51 0.44 -5.65
N SER A 392 -4.63 1.04 -4.85
CA SER A 392 -4.15 2.39 -5.14
C SER A 392 -2.90 2.38 -6.03
N THR A 393 -2.72 3.42 -6.83
CA THR A 393 -1.35 3.81 -7.23
C THR A 393 -0.56 4.19 -5.98
N ILE A 394 0.76 4.05 -5.98
CA ILE A 394 1.58 4.45 -4.82
C ILE A 394 1.93 5.95 -4.88
N VAL A 395 2.03 6.57 -3.70
CA VAL A 395 2.41 7.99 -3.50
C VAL A 395 3.84 8.27 -4.02
N PRO A 396 4.20 9.53 -4.34
CA PRO A 396 5.52 9.85 -4.86
C PRO A 396 6.62 9.73 -3.78
N SER A 397 7.87 9.65 -4.24
CA SER A 397 9.08 9.75 -3.42
C SER A 397 9.85 11.04 -3.73
N ASN A 398 10.47 11.64 -2.71
CA ASN A 398 11.42 12.74 -2.88
C ASN A 398 12.85 12.26 -3.19
N TRP A 399 13.03 11.00 -3.61
CA TRP A 399 14.30 10.47 -4.10
C TRP A 399 14.18 10.06 -5.57
N GLY A 400 14.92 10.75 -6.44
CA GLY A 400 14.78 10.67 -7.90
C GLY A 400 14.74 9.25 -8.49
N PRO A 401 15.72 8.37 -8.18
CA PRO A 401 15.73 7.01 -8.72
C PRO A 401 14.50 6.17 -8.30
N THR A 402 14.03 6.31 -7.05
CA THR A 402 12.78 5.66 -6.63
C THR A 402 11.58 6.29 -7.32
N GLN A 403 11.53 7.61 -7.44
CA GLN A 403 10.42 8.30 -8.11
C GLN A 403 10.26 7.85 -9.57
N GLU A 404 11.36 7.68 -10.32
CA GLU A 404 11.31 7.16 -11.67
C GLU A 404 10.72 5.74 -11.75
N ARG A 405 11.09 4.87 -10.80
CA ARG A 405 10.53 3.51 -10.70
C ARG A 405 9.05 3.55 -10.33
N ILE A 406 8.66 4.39 -9.37
CA ILE A 406 7.28 4.62 -8.96
C ILE A 406 6.41 5.05 -10.16
N LEU A 407 6.88 5.99 -10.98
CA LEU A 407 6.14 6.45 -12.16
C LEU A 407 5.90 5.32 -13.16
N ARG A 408 6.90 4.46 -13.41
CA ARG A 408 6.75 3.28 -14.26
C ARG A 408 5.79 2.25 -13.64
N PHE A 409 5.92 1.99 -12.35
CA PHE A 409 5.07 1.05 -11.63
C PHE A 409 3.61 1.50 -11.61
N ASN A 410 3.34 2.77 -11.30
CA ASN A 410 1.99 3.36 -11.31
C ASN A 410 1.30 3.26 -12.68
N LYS A 411 2.06 3.35 -13.78
CA LYS A 411 1.54 3.10 -15.14
C LYS A 411 1.16 1.63 -15.32
N ALA A 412 1.96 0.70 -14.79
CA ALA A 412 1.71 -0.73 -14.88
C ALA A 412 0.51 -1.18 -14.01
N ILE A 413 0.32 -0.60 -12.82
CA ILE A 413 -0.84 -0.85 -11.93
C ILE A 413 -2.16 -0.68 -12.69
N ARG A 414 -2.28 0.38 -13.50
CA ARG A 414 -3.47 0.63 -14.35
C ARG A 414 -3.78 -0.55 -15.26
N SER A 415 -2.75 -1.14 -15.86
CA SER A 415 -2.89 -2.28 -16.78
C SER A 415 -3.28 -3.56 -16.04
N GLU A 416 -2.65 -3.82 -14.89
CA GLU A 416 -2.94 -4.99 -14.04
C GLU A 416 -4.38 -4.98 -13.52
N ILE A 417 -4.88 -3.83 -13.09
CA ILE A 417 -6.26 -3.66 -12.63
C ILE A 417 -7.23 -3.78 -13.80
N GLY A 418 -6.94 -3.12 -14.93
CA GLY A 418 -7.79 -3.15 -16.12
C GLY A 418 -8.05 -4.57 -16.66
N ALA A 419 -7.04 -5.44 -16.64
CA ALA A 419 -7.20 -6.84 -17.05
C ALA A 419 -8.23 -7.60 -16.18
N ARG A 420 -8.20 -7.38 -14.87
CA ARG A 420 -9.08 -8.06 -13.89
C ARG A 420 -10.47 -7.46 -13.85
N TRP A 421 -10.56 -6.14 -14.06
CA TRP A 421 -11.81 -5.45 -14.30
C TRP A 421 -12.58 -6.04 -15.48
N VAL A 422 -11.92 -6.20 -16.64
CA VAL A 422 -12.52 -6.80 -17.85
C VAL A 422 -12.93 -8.26 -17.60
N ALA A 423 -12.22 -8.97 -16.71
CA ALA A 423 -12.60 -10.31 -16.27
C ALA A 423 -13.76 -10.34 -15.24
N GLY A 424 -14.41 -9.20 -14.96
CA GLY A 424 -15.57 -9.10 -14.09
C GLY A 424 -15.25 -9.12 -12.60
N LYS A 425 -13.98 -8.92 -12.20
CA LYS A 425 -13.61 -8.81 -10.79
C LYS A 425 -14.01 -7.45 -10.23
N HIS A 426 -14.49 -7.42 -8.98
CA HIS A 426 -14.80 -6.18 -8.24
C HIS A 426 -13.52 -5.48 -7.74
N VAL A 427 -12.68 -5.06 -8.69
CA VAL A 427 -11.42 -4.35 -8.42
C VAL A 427 -11.51 -2.90 -8.89
N TYR A 428 -11.21 -1.95 -8.01
CA TYR A 428 -11.25 -0.52 -8.30
C TYR A 428 -9.89 0.11 -8.13
N MET A 429 -9.49 0.97 -9.05
CA MET A 429 -8.24 1.71 -8.91
C MET A 429 -8.45 3.04 -8.17
N VAL A 430 -7.67 3.28 -7.12
CA VAL A 430 -7.63 4.58 -6.42
C VAL A 430 -6.38 5.35 -6.85
N ASN A 431 -6.58 6.47 -7.55
CA ASN A 431 -5.46 7.27 -8.07
C ASN A 431 -4.93 8.24 -7.01
N MET A 432 -3.70 8.01 -6.53
CA MET A 432 -3.00 8.81 -5.52
C MET A 432 -2.24 10.02 -6.06
N ASN A 433 -2.32 10.33 -7.36
CA ASN A 433 -1.68 11.51 -7.96
C ASN A 433 -1.88 12.85 -7.20
N PRO A 434 -3.01 13.12 -6.51
CA PRO A 434 -3.18 14.35 -5.74
C PRO A 434 -2.24 14.51 -4.53
N VAL A 435 -1.58 13.43 -4.07
CA VAL A 435 -0.51 13.47 -3.07
C VAL A 435 0.78 13.86 -3.77
N THR A 436 1.36 15.00 -3.40
CA THR A 436 2.57 15.54 -4.05
C THR A 436 3.79 15.50 -3.12
N LEU A 437 4.95 15.94 -3.59
CA LEU A 437 6.18 16.00 -2.78
C LEU A 437 6.05 16.90 -1.54
N THR A 438 5.16 17.91 -1.57
CA THR A 438 4.91 18.78 -0.38
C THR A 438 4.09 18.08 0.70
N ASP A 439 3.46 16.97 0.35
CA ASP A 439 2.66 16.16 1.26
C ASP A 439 3.48 15.04 1.92
N LEU A 440 4.81 15.03 1.77
CA LEU A 440 5.69 14.05 2.40
C LEU A 440 6.29 14.60 3.70
N ALA A 441 6.45 13.72 4.70
CA ALA A 441 7.17 13.99 5.94
C ALA A 441 8.68 13.72 5.77
N ASP A 442 9.04 12.79 4.87
CA ASP A 442 10.41 12.40 4.56
C ASP A 442 10.56 12.04 3.06
N LEU A 443 11.48 11.14 2.70
CA LEU A 443 11.70 10.73 1.32
C LEU A 443 10.58 9.86 0.72
N LEU A 444 9.71 9.26 1.54
CA LEU A 444 8.75 8.24 1.12
C LEU A 444 7.36 8.40 1.75
N HIS A 445 7.31 8.83 3.01
CA HIS A 445 6.10 8.76 3.81
C HIS A 445 5.29 10.05 3.72
N PRO A 446 3.96 9.96 3.53
CA PRO A 446 3.08 11.11 3.65
C PRO A 446 3.15 11.74 5.06
N ASN A 447 2.99 13.06 5.11
CA ASN A 447 2.67 13.78 6.34
C ASN A 447 1.14 13.81 6.55
N ASP A 448 0.66 14.47 7.61
CA ASP A 448 -0.77 14.53 7.93
C ASP A 448 -1.64 15.08 6.77
N SER A 449 -1.12 16.04 6.00
CA SER A 449 -1.80 16.58 4.81
C SER A 449 -1.94 15.51 3.72
N GLY A 450 -0.85 14.78 3.44
CA GLY A 450 -0.87 13.68 2.49
C GLY A 450 -1.83 12.56 2.89
N TYR A 451 -1.85 12.18 4.16
CA TYR A 451 -2.76 11.16 4.65
C TYR A 451 -4.24 11.57 4.61
N LEU A 452 -4.57 12.84 4.85
CA LEU A 452 -5.93 13.35 4.66
C LEU A 452 -6.38 13.24 3.19
N LYS A 453 -5.48 13.53 2.23
CA LYS A 453 -5.76 13.35 0.80
C LYS A 453 -5.97 11.88 0.45
N MET A 454 -5.09 10.99 0.93
CA MET A 454 -5.25 9.54 0.74
C MET A 454 -6.60 9.05 1.29
N ALA A 455 -6.99 9.50 2.48
CA ALA A 455 -8.28 9.15 3.08
C ALA A 455 -9.46 9.58 2.19
N ALA A 456 -9.44 10.81 1.68
CA ALA A 456 -10.48 11.32 0.79
C ALA A 456 -10.56 10.53 -0.54
N LEU A 457 -9.41 10.10 -1.08
CA LEU A 457 -9.35 9.30 -2.31
C LEU A 457 -9.89 7.88 -2.12
N PHE A 458 -9.52 7.22 -1.02
CA PHE A 458 -10.10 5.92 -0.67
C PHE A 458 -11.59 6.01 -0.36
N TYR A 459 -12.02 7.05 0.36
CA TYR A 459 -13.43 7.31 0.64
C TYR A 459 -14.24 7.42 -0.65
N ARG A 460 -13.78 8.24 -1.61
CA ARG A 460 -14.41 8.37 -2.92
C ARG A 460 -14.53 7.02 -3.64
N GLY A 461 -13.44 6.25 -3.67
CA GLY A 461 -13.47 4.92 -4.28
C GLY A 461 -14.48 3.98 -3.61
N LEU A 462 -14.58 4.01 -2.28
CA LEU A 462 -15.54 3.19 -1.54
C LEU A 462 -16.99 3.57 -1.84
N VAL A 463 -17.27 4.86 -1.98
CA VAL A 463 -18.59 5.34 -2.38
C VAL A 463 -18.93 4.90 -3.80
N ASP A 464 -17.99 5.00 -4.74
CA ASP A 464 -18.19 4.60 -6.14
C ASP A 464 -18.53 3.10 -6.26
N VAL A 465 -17.76 2.22 -5.60
CA VAL A 465 -18.00 0.77 -5.62
C VAL A 465 -19.25 0.37 -4.82
N GLY A 466 -19.57 1.11 -3.76
CA GLY A 466 -20.81 0.93 -3.00
C GLY A 466 -22.04 1.21 -3.87
N ARG A 467 -22.02 2.30 -4.65
CA ARG A 467 -23.08 2.65 -5.61
C ARG A 467 -23.22 1.64 -6.74
N ALA A 468 -22.10 1.06 -7.17
CA ALA A 468 -22.09 -0.02 -8.14
C ALA A 468 -22.61 -1.35 -7.57
N GLY A 469 -22.89 -1.42 -6.26
CA GLY A 469 -23.44 -2.59 -5.59
C GLY A 469 -22.44 -3.73 -5.38
N TRP A 470 -21.13 -3.45 -5.40
CA TRP A 470 -20.10 -4.51 -5.31
C TRP A 470 -19.82 -4.97 -3.90
N ILE A 471 -20.07 -4.10 -2.92
CA ILE A 471 -19.81 -4.42 -1.52
C ILE A 471 -20.88 -5.41 -1.05
N ALA A 472 -20.52 -6.68 -0.99
CA ALA A 472 -21.37 -7.72 -0.44
C ALA A 472 -21.51 -7.55 1.09
N ALA A 473 -22.66 -7.97 1.62
CA ALA A 473 -22.82 -8.09 3.06
C ALA A 473 -21.76 -9.06 3.60
N SER A 474 -21.07 -8.69 4.69
CA SER A 474 -20.16 -9.62 5.38
C SER A 474 -20.93 -10.92 5.64
N ASP A 475 -20.32 -12.05 5.30
CA ASP A 475 -20.84 -13.43 5.39
C ASP A 475 -21.31 -13.88 6.80
N GLY A 476 -21.47 -12.96 7.75
CA GLY A 476 -21.87 -13.22 9.13
C GLY A 476 -20.76 -13.85 9.97
N GLY A 477 -19.56 -14.07 9.42
CA GLY A 477 -18.42 -14.57 10.16
C GLY A 477 -17.87 -13.53 11.14
N THR A 478 -17.69 -13.93 12.40
CA THR A 478 -16.95 -13.12 13.38
C THR A 478 -15.46 -13.19 13.03
N PRO A 479 -14.74 -12.07 12.90
CA PRO A 479 -13.30 -12.11 12.66
C PRO A 479 -12.64 -12.79 13.86
N ALA A 480 -11.75 -13.73 13.61
CA ALA A 480 -10.96 -14.33 14.67
C ALA A 480 -9.88 -13.32 15.08
N GLY A 481 -9.81 -12.96 16.36
CA GLY A 481 -8.59 -12.33 16.89
C GLY A 481 -7.50 -13.40 16.91
N GLY A 482 -6.45 -13.24 16.10
CA GLY A 482 -5.38 -14.24 16.04
C GLY A 482 -4.19 -13.80 15.19
N PRO A 483 -3.01 -14.40 15.40
CA PRO A 483 -1.81 -14.06 14.64
C PRO A 483 -1.97 -14.46 13.17
N VAL A 484 -1.56 -13.59 12.26
CA VAL A 484 -1.41 -13.93 10.84
C VAL A 484 -0.06 -14.61 10.66
N ARG A 485 -0.06 -15.81 10.09
CA ARG A 485 1.15 -16.60 9.84
C ARG A 485 1.31 -16.79 8.35
N GLY A 486 2.54 -16.65 7.85
CA GLY A 486 2.82 -16.76 6.43
C GLY A 486 4.21 -17.31 6.17
N TRP A 487 4.34 -18.07 5.08
CA TRP A 487 5.63 -18.46 4.53
C TRP A 487 5.93 -17.51 3.37
N PHE A 488 7.08 -16.84 3.42
CA PHE A 488 7.53 -15.98 2.34
C PHE A 488 8.89 -16.51 1.84
N PRO A 489 9.06 -16.63 0.50
CA PRO A 489 10.29 -17.17 -0.06
C PRO A 489 11.47 -16.27 0.28
N GLN A 490 12.50 -16.84 0.90
CA GLN A 490 13.79 -16.20 1.19
C GLN A 490 14.84 -16.47 0.12
N ASN A 491 14.46 -17.20 -0.93
CA ASN A 491 15.35 -17.68 -1.98
C ASN A 491 16.57 -18.44 -1.39
N THR A 492 17.75 -18.23 -1.96
CA THR A 492 18.98 -18.91 -1.52
C THR A 492 19.55 -18.23 -0.27
N ILE A 493 19.31 -18.79 0.91
CA ILE A 493 19.85 -18.26 2.18
C ILE A 493 21.28 -18.73 2.50
N ALA A 494 21.77 -19.75 1.80
CA ALA A 494 23.13 -20.27 1.91
C ALA A 494 23.57 -20.83 0.55
N SER A 495 24.73 -20.40 0.04
CA SER A 495 25.28 -20.86 -1.23
C SER A 495 25.95 -22.24 -1.15
N GLY A 496 25.92 -22.87 0.03
CA GLY A 496 26.66 -24.08 0.36
C GLY A 496 28.11 -23.79 0.74
N THR A 497 28.83 -24.84 1.14
CA THR A 497 30.23 -24.73 1.56
C THR A 497 31.15 -25.05 0.39
N PHE A 498 32.05 -24.13 0.05
CA PHE A 498 32.99 -24.29 -1.04
C PHE A 498 34.08 -25.31 -0.67
N GLY A 499 33.95 -26.56 -1.16
CA GLY A 499 35.01 -27.56 -1.10
C GLY A 499 34.61 -28.84 -0.38
N GLY A 500 34.21 -29.85 -1.15
CA GLY A 500 34.11 -31.23 -0.70
C GLY A 500 32.72 -31.83 -0.91
N ALA A 501 32.54 -32.53 -2.03
CA ALA A 501 31.33 -33.29 -2.40
C ALA A 501 31.06 -34.53 -1.49
N THR A 502 31.41 -34.47 -0.20
CA THR A 502 31.36 -35.63 0.72
C THR A 502 30.67 -35.37 2.06
N GLY A 503 30.08 -34.19 2.27
CA GLY A 503 29.40 -33.82 3.52
C GLY A 503 27.88 -33.71 3.38
N ARG A 504 27.14 -34.09 4.43
CA ARG A 504 25.69 -33.91 4.57
C ARG A 504 25.40 -32.63 5.35
N VAL A 505 24.47 -31.82 4.87
CA VAL A 505 23.97 -30.64 5.59
C VAL A 505 22.94 -31.08 6.63
N VAL A 506 23.06 -30.55 7.85
CA VAL A 506 22.13 -30.72 8.96
C VAL A 506 21.82 -29.34 9.53
N TYR A 507 20.54 -29.09 9.82
CA TYR A 507 20.11 -27.91 10.57
C TYR A 507 19.82 -28.34 12.01
N ALA A 508 20.49 -27.72 12.97
CA ALA A 508 20.28 -27.97 14.39
C ALA A 508 20.72 -26.75 15.20
N ASP A 509 20.01 -26.42 16.27
CA ASP A 509 20.37 -25.34 17.19
C ASP A 509 21.53 -25.80 18.09
N ILE A 510 22.76 -25.33 17.83
CA ILE A 510 23.95 -25.77 18.57
C ILE A 510 24.36 -24.78 19.66
N ASP A 511 23.88 -23.54 19.63
CA ASP A 511 24.20 -22.51 20.63
C ASP A 511 23.05 -22.22 21.60
N GLY A 512 21.85 -22.74 21.33
CA GLY A 512 20.64 -22.68 22.16
C GLY A 512 19.86 -21.37 22.02
N ASP A 513 20.02 -20.65 20.90
CA ASP A 513 19.32 -19.39 20.64
C ASP A 513 17.92 -19.56 20.01
N HIS A 514 17.48 -20.82 19.85
CA HIS A 514 16.23 -21.25 19.20
C HIS A 514 16.19 -21.05 17.68
N LYS A 515 17.32 -20.76 17.05
CA LYS A 515 17.49 -20.77 15.59
C LYS A 515 18.28 -22.01 15.20
N ALA A 516 17.87 -22.64 14.12
CA ALA A 516 18.64 -23.76 13.59
C ALA A 516 19.91 -23.24 12.91
N ASP A 517 21.06 -23.78 13.29
CA ASP A 517 22.36 -23.45 12.71
C ASP A 517 22.68 -24.35 11.52
N TYR A 518 23.55 -23.87 10.63
CA TYR A 518 23.97 -24.62 9.47
C TYR A 518 25.17 -25.50 9.82
N LEU A 519 25.00 -26.82 9.76
CA LEU A 519 26.07 -27.79 10.04
C LEU A 519 26.42 -28.58 8.79
N GLN A 520 27.71 -28.68 8.48
CA GLN A 520 28.23 -29.64 7.51
C GLN A 520 28.86 -30.82 8.23
N VAL A 521 28.23 -31.99 8.14
CA VAL A 521 28.76 -33.26 8.65
C VAL A 521 29.55 -33.95 7.55
N ASN A 522 30.86 -34.02 7.68
CA ASN A 522 31.75 -34.66 6.72
C ASN A 522 31.65 -36.19 6.76
N SER A 523 32.10 -36.86 5.71
CA SER A 523 32.10 -38.32 5.59
C SER A 523 32.81 -39.06 6.72
N ASN A 524 33.79 -38.43 7.38
CA ASN A 524 34.52 -38.97 8.54
C ASN A 524 33.89 -38.61 9.91
N GLY A 525 32.70 -38.00 9.91
CA GLY A 525 31.99 -37.57 11.11
C GLY A 525 32.47 -36.25 11.72
N SER A 526 33.50 -35.60 11.17
CA SER A 526 33.85 -34.22 11.58
C SER A 526 32.76 -33.23 11.16
N VAL A 527 32.61 -32.14 11.91
CA VAL A 527 31.52 -31.19 11.74
C VAL A 527 32.06 -29.77 11.66
N GLN A 528 31.65 -29.06 10.61
CA GLN A 528 31.82 -27.62 10.48
C GLN A 528 30.50 -26.92 10.72
N ALA A 529 30.52 -25.77 11.38
CA ALA A 529 29.31 -25.05 11.76
C ALA A 529 29.34 -23.56 11.43
N TRP A 530 28.15 -23.02 11.18
CA TRP A 530 27.88 -21.59 11.03
C TRP A 530 26.66 -21.22 11.86
N LEU A 531 26.83 -20.28 12.79
CA LEU A 531 25.73 -19.81 13.65
C LEU A 531 24.78 -18.90 12.88
N ASN A 532 23.49 -19.10 13.08
CA ASN A 532 22.41 -18.42 12.38
C ASN A 532 22.10 -17.04 12.99
N GLY A 533 22.57 -15.97 12.37
CA GLY A 533 22.24 -14.60 12.77
C GLY A 533 20.89 -14.07 12.29
N GLY A 534 20.18 -14.85 11.47
CA GLY A 534 18.95 -14.44 10.81
C GLY A 534 19.18 -13.59 9.54
N PRO A 535 18.09 -13.09 8.94
CA PRO A 535 18.15 -12.27 7.74
C PRO A 535 18.90 -10.97 7.99
N ASN A 536 19.68 -10.51 7.00
CA ASN A 536 20.42 -9.25 7.10
C ASN A 536 19.42 -8.07 7.24
N PRO A 537 19.45 -7.28 8.33
CA PRO A 537 18.53 -6.18 8.56
C PRO A 537 18.63 -5.06 7.51
N LYS A 538 19.74 -4.96 6.77
CA LYS A 538 19.93 -3.99 5.69
C LYS A 538 19.26 -4.40 4.39
N GLU A 539 18.96 -5.69 4.22
CA GLU A 539 18.23 -6.23 3.09
C GLU A 539 17.23 -7.31 3.57
N PRO A 540 16.12 -6.93 4.22
CA PRO A 540 15.15 -7.88 4.79
C PRO A 540 14.45 -8.77 3.73
N THR A 541 14.61 -8.42 2.46
CA THR A 541 14.07 -9.13 1.29
C THR A 541 15.16 -9.76 0.42
N GLY A 542 16.43 -9.57 0.77
CA GLY A 542 17.57 -10.12 0.05
C GLY A 542 17.90 -11.54 0.52
N SER A 543 18.44 -12.34 -0.37
CA SER A 543 19.03 -13.67 -0.11
C SER A 543 20.29 -13.64 0.79
N ASP A 544 20.54 -12.52 1.49
CA ASP A 544 21.71 -12.33 2.34
C ASP A 544 21.34 -12.63 3.80
N TRP A 545 21.84 -13.77 4.27
CA TRP A 545 21.58 -14.33 5.59
C TRP A 545 22.87 -14.31 6.39
N TYR A 546 22.83 -13.87 7.65
CA TYR A 546 24.03 -13.86 8.47
C TYR A 546 24.37 -15.26 8.96
N TRP A 547 25.50 -15.77 8.49
CA TRP A 547 26.09 -17.03 8.92
C TRP A 547 27.47 -16.76 9.52
N TRP A 548 27.62 -16.92 10.84
CA TRP A 548 28.92 -16.73 11.50
C TRP A 548 29.72 -18.03 11.53
N PRO A 549 30.83 -18.13 10.77
CA PRO A 549 31.61 -19.36 10.69
C PRO A 549 32.29 -19.67 12.04
N GLN A 550 32.11 -20.90 12.52
CA GLN A 550 32.77 -21.43 13.72
C GLN A 550 33.97 -22.33 13.38
N GLY A 551 34.15 -22.69 12.11
CA GLY A 551 35.16 -23.68 11.72
C GLY A 551 34.74 -25.10 12.11
N THR A 552 35.71 -25.96 12.46
CA THR A 552 35.45 -27.37 12.80
C THR A 552 35.12 -27.52 14.28
N ILE A 553 33.83 -27.61 14.62
CA ILE A 553 33.37 -27.74 16.01
C ILE A 553 33.47 -29.17 16.56
N ALA A 554 33.62 -30.17 15.68
CA ALA A 554 33.87 -31.56 16.09
C ALA A 554 34.86 -32.23 15.13
N GLY A 555 35.94 -32.81 15.67
CA GLY A 555 36.96 -33.50 14.88
C GLY A 555 36.53 -34.86 14.30
N GLY A 556 35.35 -35.35 14.69
CA GLY A 556 34.85 -36.69 14.37
C GLY A 556 35.30 -37.74 15.39
N VAL A 557 34.57 -38.85 15.44
CA VAL A 557 34.71 -39.90 16.47
C VAL A 557 35.12 -41.25 15.88
N GLY A 558 35.78 -41.21 14.71
CA GLY A 558 36.19 -42.42 13.97
C GLY A 558 35.02 -43.20 13.36
N ALA A 559 33.89 -42.53 13.09
CA ALA A 559 32.69 -43.12 12.52
C ALA A 559 32.29 -42.39 11.23
N PRO A 560 31.62 -43.07 10.28
CA PRO A 560 31.10 -42.40 9.10
C PRO A 560 30.12 -41.28 9.46
N GLY A 561 30.10 -40.19 8.70
CA GLY A 561 29.15 -39.09 8.88
C GLY A 561 27.68 -39.53 8.83
N GLY A 562 27.40 -40.62 8.10
CA GLY A 562 26.08 -41.27 8.05
C GLY A 562 25.59 -41.81 9.40
N ASN A 563 26.49 -42.03 10.36
CA ASN A 563 26.20 -42.50 11.71
C ASN A 563 25.98 -41.34 12.71
N ILE A 564 26.27 -40.10 12.31
CA ILE A 564 26.18 -38.93 13.20
C ILE A 564 24.77 -38.32 13.13
N ARG A 565 24.23 -37.91 14.27
CA ARG A 565 22.94 -37.23 14.44
C ARG A 565 23.13 -36.06 15.41
N PHE A 566 22.22 -35.09 15.34
CA PHE A 566 22.14 -33.96 16.24
C PHE A 566 20.75 -33.94 16.87
N THR A 567 20.68 -33.96 18.19
CA THR A 567 19.42 -33.96 18.96
C THR A 567 19.68 -33.51 20.39
N ASP A 568 18.74 -32.81 21.01
CA ASP A 568 18.85 -32.41 22.41
C ASP A 568 18.52 -33.60 23.34
N LEU A 569 19.53 -34.26 23.91
CA LEU A 569 19.35 -35.42 24.79
C LEU A 569 19.06 -35.01 26.22
N ASN A 570 19.57 -33.87 26.70
CA ASN A 570 19.48 -33.45 28.09
C ASN A 570 18.37 -32.40 28.36
N GLY A 571 17.70 -31.91 27.31
CA GLY A 571 16.63 -30.93 27.37
C GLY A 571 17.10 -29.48 27.61
N ASP A 572 18.38 -29.17 27.37
CA ASP A 572 18.95 -27.84 27.61
C ASP A 572 18.79 -26.85 26.44
N GLY A 573 18.17 -27.30 25.35
CA GLY A 573 17.92 -26.53 24.14
C GLY A 573 19.05 -26.56 23.13
N LYS A 574 20.19 -27.21 23.42
CA LYS A 574 21.30 -27.37 22.48
C LYS A 574 21.30 -28.78 21.90
N ALA A 575 21.55 -28.88 20.61
CA ALA A 575 21.68 -30.17 19.97
C ALA A 575 23.01 -30.85 20.34
N ASP A 576 22.92 -32.10 20.81
CA ASP A 576 24.05 -32.94 21.19
C ASP A 576 24.59 -33.75 20.00
N TYR A 577 25.88 -34.08 20.04
CA TYR A 577 26.54 -34.90 19.04
C TYR A 577 26.31 -36.38 19.37
N VAL A 578 25.59 -37.08 18.49
CA VAL A 578 25.18 -38.46 18.72
C VAL A 578 25.69 -39.36 17.61
N LYS A 579 26.37 -40.44 17.99
CA LYS A 579 26.81 -41.52 17.09
C LYS A 579 25.90 -42.74 17.30
N VAL A 580 25.22 -43.16 16.23
CA VAL A 580 24.44 -44.39 16.19
C VAL A 580 25.25 -45.47 15.46
N ASN A 581 25.56 -46.57 16.12
CA ASN A 581 26.24 -47.73 15.52
C ASN A 581 25.27 -48.57 14.68
N ASP A 582 25.83 -49.42 13.81
CA ASP A 582 25.03 -50.27 12.92
C ASP A 582 24.14 -51.28 13.67
N ASP A 583 24.51 -51.65 14.89
CA ASP A 583 23.73 -52.50 15.80
C ASP A 583 22.72 -51.73 16.65
N SER A 584 22.49 -50.45 16.35
CA SER A 584 21.62 -49.50 17.04
C SER A 584 22.07 -49.06 18.44
N SER A 585 23.27 -49.45 18.89
CA SER A 585 23.87 -48.87 20.10
C SER A 585 24.26 -47.40 19.87
N VAL A 586 24.25 -46.59 20.93
CA VAL A 586 24.40 -45.13 20.83
C VAL A 586 25.52 -44.65 21.74
N GLN A 587 26.39 -43.82 21.19
CA GLN A 587 27.38 -43.04 21.94
C GLN A 587 27.06 -41.56 21.78
N ALA A 588 27.20 -40.77 22.85
CA ALA A 588 26.83 -39.36 22.83
C ALA A 588 27.86 -38.46 23.51
N TRP A 589 27.86 -37.21 23.08
CA TRP A 589 28.62 -36.11 23.68
C TRP A 589 27.67 -34.93 23.90
N LEU A 590 27.51 -34.53 25.16
CA LEU A 590 26.64 -33.39 25.48
C LEU A 590 27.30 -32.08 25.06
N ASN A 591 26.51 -31.20 24.46
CA ASN A 591 26.95 -29.93 23.92
C ASN A 591 27.06 -28.86 25.02
N GLY A 592 28.28 -28.41 25.29
CA GLY A 592 28.55 -27.31 26.23
C GLY A 592 28.60 -25.92 25.62
N GLY A 593 28.44 -25.82 24.30
CA GLY A 593 28.60 -24.59 23.54
C GLY A 593 30.06 -24.22 23.25
N PRO A 594 30.29 -23.02 22.70
CA PRO A 594 31.63 -22.51 22.42
C PRO A 594 32.44 -22.37 23.71
N ASN A 595 33.72 -22.73 23.68
CA ASN A 595 34.58 -22.60 24.85
C ASN A 595 34.68 -21.13 25.28
N PRO A 596 34.29 -20.76 26.53
CA PRO A 596 34.35 -19.38 26.99
C PRO A 596 35.75 -18.76 26.98
N LYS A 597 36.80 -19.59 26.92
CA LYS A 597 38.20 -19.13 26.83
C LYS A 597 38.63 -18.78 25.41
N GLU A 598 37.92 -19.29 24.39
CA GLU A 598 38.12 -18.97 22.97
C GLU A 598 36.77 -18.81 22.25
N PRO A 599 35.96 -17.78 22.59
CA PRO A 599 34.57 -17.64 22.13
C PRO A 599 34.42 -17.31 20.64
N THR A 600 35.52 -17.22 19.89
CA THR A 600 35.56 -16.95 18.44
C THR A 600 36.33 -18.04 17.66
N GLY A 601 36.71 -19.13 18.32
CA GLY A 601 37.48 -20.23 17.76
C GLY A 601 36.65 -21.50 17.55
N SER A 602 37.23 -22.48 16.87
CA SER A 602 36.63 -23.79 16.61
C SER A 602 36.61 -24.72 17.84
N ASP A 603 36.95 -24.20 19.02
CA ASP A 603 37.03 -24.98 20.25
C ASP A 603 35.64 -25.04 20.91
N TRP A 604 34.95 -26.16 20.67
CA TRP A 604 33.60 -26.42 21.15
C TRP A 604 33.62 -27.47 22.26
N LEU A 605 32.87 -27.23 23.33
CA LEU A 605 32.86 -28.15 24.47
C LEU A 605 31.92 -29.32 24.18
N TRP A 606 32.48 -30.53 24.16
CA TRP A 606 31.75 -31.80 24.01
C TRP A 606 32.05 -32.70 25.21
N TRP A 607 31.06 -32.96 26.06
CA TRP A 607 31.21 -33.83 27.22
C TRP A 607 30.86 -35.29 26.90
N PRO A 608 31.83 -36.19 26.81
CA PRO A 608 31.58 -37.59 26.44
C PRO A 608 30.72 -38.29 27.50
N GLN A 609 29.66 -38.96 27.04
CA GLN A 609 28.78 -39.76 27.90
C GLN A 609 29.09 -41.26 27.84
N GLY A 610 29.94 -41.69 26.89
CA GLY A 610 30.18 -43.10 26.60
C GLY A 610 29.02 -43.71 25.81
N THR A 611 28.75 -45.00 26.03
CA THR A 611 27.61 -45.68 25.43
C THR A 611 26.36 -45.38 26.25
N ILE A 612 25.41 -44.65 25.68
CA ILE A 612 24.16 -44.27 26.37
C ILE A 612 23.02 -45.25 26.11
N ALA A 613 23.12 -46.09 25.07
CA ALA A 613 22.17 -47.15 24.79
C ALA A 613 22.90 -48.36 24.20
N SER A 614 22.60 -49.57 24.69
CA SER A 614 23.21 -50.82 24.21
C SER A 614 22.70 -51.30 22.85
N GLY A 615 21.66 -50.64 22.32
CA GLY A 615 21.00 -51.03 21.08
C GLY A 615 19.89 -52.07 21.29
N VAL A 616 19.05 -52.20 20.27
CA VAL A 616 17.84 -53.02 20.25
C VAL A 616 17.93 -54.17 19.23
N GLY A 617 19.12 -54.43 18.69
CA GLY A 617 19.37 -55.51 17.72
C GLY A 617 18.82 -55.25 16.32
N ALA A 618 18.43 -54.00 16.02
CA ALA A 618 18.01 -53.56 14.70
C ALA A 618 19.12 -52.75 14.01
N PRO A 619 19.05 -52.54 12.67
CA PRO A 619 19.97 -51.64 11.98
C PRO A 619 19.91 -50.22 12.54
N GLY A 620 21.07 -49.63 12.84
CA GLY A 620 21.18 -48.26 13.35
C GLY A 620 20.55 -47.20 12.43
N SER A 621 20.45 -47.47 11.13
CA SER A 621 19.76 -46.62 10.15
C SER A 621 18.27 -46.42 10.46
N ARG A 622 17.65 -47.30 11.26
CA ARG A 622 16.26 -47.21 11.71
C ARG A 622 16.07 -46.39 12.98
N ILE A 623 17.15 -45.93 13.61
CA ILE A 623 17.07 -45.13 14.83
C ILE A 623 16.81 -43.67 14.50
N ARG A 624 15.88 -43.08 15.26
CA ARG A 624 15.53 -41.66 15.26
C ARG A 624 15.54 -41.16 16.71
N PHE A 625 15.53 -39.84 16.84
CA PHE A 625 15.44 -39.15 18.12
C PHE A 625 14.45 -37.99 17.98
N ALA A 626 13.52 -37.88 18.91
CA ALA A 626 12.58 -36.77 19.01
C ALA A 626 11.93 -36.75 20.41
N PRO A 627 11.53 -35.59 20.95
CA PRO A 627 10.84 -35.51 22.23
C PRO A 627 9.37 -35.93 22.05
N LEU A 628 9.01 -37.17 22.33
CA LEU A 628 7.64 -37.68 22.15
C LEU A 628 6.78 -37.53 23.41
N PHE A 629 7.40 -37.41 24.59
CA PHE A 629 6.71 -37.37 25.89
C PHE A 629 6.67 -35.98 26.54
N GLY A 630 7.01 -34.91 25.82
CA GLY A 630 6.92 -33.53 26.31
C GLY A 630 8.00 -33.14 27.32
N THR A 631 9.04 -33.96 27.48
CA THR A 631 10.18 -33.74 28.38
C THR A 631 11.25 -32.83 27.77
N ARG A 632 11.12 -32.43 26.50
CA ARG A 632 12.12 -31.78 25.64
C ARG A 632 13.37 -32.61 25.33
N SER A 633 13.78 -33.48 26.25
CA SER A 633 14.80 -34.49 26.00
C SER A 633 14.33 -35.46 24.91
N ALA A 634 15.22 -35.76 23.97
CA ALA A 634 14.90 -36.64 22.86
C ALA A 634 14.85 -38.11 23.28
N ASP A 635 13.81 -38.80 22.82
CA ASP A 635 13.56 -40.21 23.09
C ASP A 635 14.20 -41.10 22.02
N TYR A 636 14.51 -42.35 22.40
CA TYR A 636 15.11 -43.32 21.49
C TYR A 636 14.00 -44.01 20.70
N ILE A 637 14.01 -43.85 19.38
CA ILE A 637 12.94 -44.30 18.50
C ILE A 637 13.48 -45.34 17.52
N LEU A 638 12.85 -46.51 17.47
CA LEU A 638 13.06 -47.53 16.45
C LEU A 638 11.92 -47.47 15.43
N MET A 639 12.27 -47.22 14.17
CA MET A 639 11.34 -47.28 13.04
C MET A 639 11.22 -48.70 12.47
N GLY A 640 10.00 -49.15 12.24
CA GLY A 640 9.68 -50.35 11.46
C GLY A 640 9.72 -50.09 9.95
N ASP A 641 9.78 -51.17 9.17
CA ASP A 641 9.78 -51.10 7.70
C ASP A 641 8.43 -50.62 7.13
N ASP A 642 7.35 -50.87 7.86
CA ASP A 642 5.99 -50.41 7.60
C ASP A 642 5.70 -49.04 8.24
N SER A 643 6.74 -48.35 8.72
CA SER A 643 6.72 -47.11 9.47
C SER A 643 6.11 -47.19 10.88
N SER A 644 5.96 -48.39 11.45
CA SER A 644 5.65 -48.54 12.87
C SER A 644 6.73 -47.94 13.79
N VAL A 645 6.35 -47.59 15.01
CA VAL A 645 7.24 -46.88 15.94
C VAL A 645 7.28 -47.61 17.28
N GLN A 646 8.47 -48.08 17.66
CA GLN A 646 8.77 -48.50 19.03
C GLN A 646 9.64 -47.43 19.70
N VAL A 647 9.36 -47.11 20.96
CA VAL A 647 10.02 -46.01 21.68
C VAL A 647 10.51 -46.43 23.06
N TRP A 648 11.61 -45.81 23.48
CA TRP A 648 12.07 -45.79 24.85
C TRP A 648 12.21 -44.34 25.30
N GLN A 649 11.47 -43.97 26.35
CA GLN A 649 11.49 -42.64 26.92
C GLN A 649 12.84 -42.38 27.60
N ASN A 650 13.41 -41.22 27.32
CA ASN A 650 14.66 -40.78 27.91
C ASN A 650 14.46 -40.31 29.36
N GLY A 651 15.11 -40.99 30.30
CA GLY A 651 15.14 -40.67 31.72
C GLY A 651 16.43 -39.99 32.20
N GLY A 652 17.34 -39.67 31.29
CA GLY A 652 18.62 -39.03 31.59
C GLY A 652 19.74 -39.99 32.03
N PRO A 653 20.93 -39.44 32.34
CA PRO A 653 22.10 -40.24 32.70
C PRO A 653 21.93 -40.97 34.04
N LYS A 654 22.39 -42.23 34.09
CA LYS A 654 22.40 -42.99 35.35
C LYS A 654 23.47 -42.45 36.30
N PRO A 655 23.22 -42.39 37.63
CA PRO A 655 24.22 -41.94 38.61
C PRO A 655 25.52 -42.74 38.61
N SER A 656 25.49 -44.01 38.18
CA SER A 656 26.65 -44.87 38.06
C SER A 656 27.56 -44.55 36.86
N GLY A 657 27.10 -43.69 35.94
CA GLY A 657 27.76 -43.38 34.67
C GLY A 657 27.67 -44.52 33.65
N GLY A 658 27.99 -44.21 32.39
CA GLY A 658 28.19 -45.19 31.30
C GLY A 658 26.95 -45.84 30.71
N ASP A 659 25.74 -45.38 31.07
CA ASP A 659 24.45 -45.76 30.46
C ASP A 659 23.37 -44.74 30.89
N TRP A 660 22.26 -44.65 30.16
CA TRP A 660 21.13 -43.76 30.44
C TRP A 660 19.87 -44.56 30.83
N TYR A 661 18.94 -43.93 31.55
CA TYR A 661 17.63 -44.53 31.80
C TYR A 661 16.80 -44.46 30.51
N TRP A 662 16.41 -45.62 30.01
CA TRP A 662 15.53 -45.78 28.86
C TRP A 662 14.30 -46.56 29.30
N PHE A 663 13.19 -45.86 29.52
CA PHE A 663 11.95 -46.49 29.96
C PHE A 663 11.18 -47.01 28.73
N PRO A 664 10.90 -48.32 28.62
CA PRO A 664 10.19 -48.86 27.46
C PRO A 664 8.79 -48.23 27.34
N GLY A 665 8.52 -47.53 26.23
CA GLY A 665 7.19 -47.01 25.89
C GLY A 665 6.39 -47.98 25.01
N GLY A 666 7.04 -49.01 24.48
CA GLY A 666 6.41 -50.00 23.61
C GLY A 666 6.17 -49.47 22.21
N GLN A 667 5.24 -50.10 21.48
CA GLN A 667 4.84 -49.64 20.15
C GLN A 667 3.77 -48.55 20.27
N ILE A 668 4.11 -47.34 19.85
CA ILE A 668 3.21 -46.17 19.93
C ILE A 668 2.54 -45.84 18.59
N ALA A 669 3.04 -46.41 17.48
CA ALA A 669 2.39 -46.31 16.17
C ALA A 669 2.41 -47.65 15.44
N SER A 670 1.28 -48.02 14.83
CA SER A 670 1.15 -49.20 13.97
C SER A 670 1.83 -49.04 12.61
N GLY A 671 2.26 -47.83 12.26
CA GLY A 671 2.75 -47.49 10.93
C GLY A 671 1.62 -47.21 9.94
N VAL A 672 1.97 -46.56 8.84
CA VAL A 672 1.04 -46.14 7.77
C VAL A 672 1.31 -46.85 6.45
N GLY A 673 2.10 -47.94 6.48
CA GLY A 673 2.38 -48.78 5.32
C GLY A 673 3.33 -48.15 4.31
N VAL A 674 4.15 -47.19 4.74
CA VAL A 674 5.20 -46.56 3.93
C VAL A 674 6.58 -46.87 4.51
N ASP A 675 7.63 -46.65 3.72
CA ASP A 675 9.00 -46.79 4.19
C ASP A 675 9.29 -45.84 5.36
N GLY A 676 9.87 -46.37 6.45
CA GLY A 676 10.18 -45.59 7.66
C GLY A 676 11.13 -44.41 7.45
N THR A 677 11.87 -44.35 6.33
CA THR A 677 12.69 -43.19 5.94
C THR A 677 11.87 -41.97 5.53
N ARG A 678 10.59 -42.15 5.16
CA ARG A 678 9.65 -41.06 4.87
C ARG A 678 9.14 -40.37 6.14
N ILE A 679 9.31 -41.00 7.29
CA ILE A 679 8.79 -40.47 8.55
C ILE A 679 9.74 -39.45 9.14
N GLN A 680 9.18 -38.27 9.43
CA GLN A 680 9.81 -37.23 10.20
C GLN A 680 9.04 -37.01 11.50
N PHE A 681 9.73 -36.47 12.50
CA PHE A 681 9.15 -36.07 13.77
C PHE A 681 9.39 -34.57 13.97
N ALA A 682 8.32 -33.81 14.19
CA ALA A 682 8.37 -32.37 14.40
C ALA A 682 7.15 -31.93 15.21
N ASP A 683 7.33 -30.95 16.10
CA ASP A 683 6.25 -30.38 16.91
C ASP A 683 5.49 -29.33 16.08
N LEU A 684 4.32 -29.69 15.52
CA LEU A 684 3.53 -28.82 14.65
C LEU A 684 2.62 -27.86 15.44
N ASN A 685 2.28 -28.21 16.69
CA ASN A 685 1.33 -27.47 17.51
C ASN A 685 1.99 -26.68 18.67
N ALA A 686 3.31 -26.79 18.80
CA ALA A 686 4.15 -26.19 19.83
C ALA A 686 3.82 -26.64 21.27
N ASP A 687 3.36 -27.88 21.46
CA ASP A 687 3.05 -28.43 22.78
C ASP A 687 4.24 -29.11 23.48
N GLY A 688 5.40 -29.13 22.82
CA GLY A 688 6.64 -29.73 23.30
C GLY A 688 6.78 -31.21 22.96
N ARG A 689 5.82 -31.79 22.21
CA ARG A 689 5.84 -33.18 21.74
C ARG A 689 5.97 -33.19 20.23
N ALA A 690 6.83 -34.07 19.72
CA ALA A 690 6.93 -34.26 18.30
C ALA A 690 5.73 -35.07 17.77
N ASP A 691 5.18 -34.58 16.67
CA ASP A 691 4.13 -35.23 15.89
C ASP A 691 4.74 -36.20 14.87
N TYR A 692 3.92 -37.12 14.36
CA TYR A 692 4.33 -38.09 13.34
C TYR A 692 3.97 -37.59 11.94
N LEU A 693 4.96 -37.48 11.04
CA LEU A 693 4.76 -36.94 9.69
C LEU A 693 5.24 -37.92 8.62
N ASP A 694 4.35 -38.39 7.74
CA ASP A 694 4.71 -39.05 6.48
C ASP A 694 4.89 -37.99 5.40
N VAL A 695 6.14 -37.78 4.99
CA VAL A 695 6.52 -36.80 3.96
C VAL A 695 6.83 -37.54 2.67
N ASP A 696 6.06 -37.24 1.62
CA ASP A 696 6.31 -37.80 0.31
C ASP A 696 7.60 -37.24 -0.31
N PRO A 697 8.59 -38.10 -0.63
CA PRO A 697 9.91 -37.63 -1.05
C PRO A 697 9.92 -37.05 -2.47
N GLN A 698 8.87 -37.26 -3.27
CA GLN A 698 8.78 -36.72 -4.63
C GLN A 698 8.06 -35.37 -4.66
N THR A 699 7.00 -35.26 -3.87
CA THR A 699 6.09 -34.10 -3.91
C THR A 699 6.21 -33.17 -2.71
N GLY A 700 6.82 -33.63 -1.62
CA GLY A 700 6.79 -32.93 -0.33
C GLY A 700 5.42 -32.92 0.34
N SER A 701 4.43 -33.66 -0.19
CA SER A 701 3.11 -33.77 0.42
C SER A 701 3.21 -34.47 1.77
N THR A 702 2.69 -33.84 2.82
CA THR A 702 2.83 -34.32 4.19
C THR A 702 1.47 -34.71 4.78
N ARG A 703 1.38 -35.94 5.29
CA ARG A 703 0.28 -36.39 6.15
C ARG A 703 0.79 -36.41 7.59
N ALA A 704 0.06 -35.77 8.51
CA ALA A 704 0.48 -35.63 9.90
C ALA A 704 -0.53 -36.24 10.88
N TRP A 705 -0.02 -36.76 11.99
CA TRP A 705 -0.78 -37.25 13.13
C TRP A 705 -0.29 -36.55 14.40
N ILE A 706 -1.20 -35.83 15.06
CA ILE A 706 -0.88 -35.05 16.26
C ILE A 706 -0.70 -35.96 17.48
N ASN A 707 0.39 -35.76 18.21
CA ASN A 707 0.74 -36.53 19.41
C ASN A 707 0.14 -35.88 20.67
N PHE A 708 -0.84 -36.55 21.29
CA PHE A 708 -1.49 -36.07 22.52
C PHE A 708 -0.92 -36.67 23.82
N GLY A 709 0.09 -37.53 23.74
CA GLY A 709 0.69 -38.24 24.88
C GLY A 709 0.37 -39.71 25.00
#